data_AF-A0A0G4MCM6-F1
#
_entry.id   AF-A0A0G4MCM6-F1
#
_cell.length_a   1.000
_cell.length_b   1.000
_cell.length_c   1.000
_cell.angle_alpha   90.00
_cell.angle_beta   90.00
_cell.angle_gamma   90.00
#
_symmetry.space_group_name_H-M   'P 1'
#
loop_
_entity.id
_entity.type
_entity.pdbx_description
1 polymer ?
#
loop_
_entity_poly.entity_id
_entity_poly.type
_entity_poly.pdbx_seq_one_letter_code
_entity_poly.pdbx_strand_id
1 'polypeptide(L)'
;MATTGGAQSAPTRAPYIPQDVQSVAHMLNGLDEARKNKRKGQAMCKRSTFAVKGSSITVDSWKMQEQDYKKRDLPTYARGLFTTRNARNEPEIAVRGYDKFFNVGEVHETKWDNILQRTQGPYELTLKENGCIIFVSGLEDGTLLVCSKHSTGEREDADLSHAVAGERSLEKQLARLGKSKQDLARELRARNATAVAELCDDSFEEHILAYGPEKAGLYLHGINLNLPEFATYPSTHVQSFADDWGFQKVGLIVMDDVNQVKAFLEESAETGAHDGRDVEGFVIRCRESHDPGVQPYRDWFFKFKFEEPYLMYRQWRECTKAMISGKPPKFRKHVQITEEYLLYARKRLATDKNLGQLYQANHGIIALRNDFLAFKNMKGSDAANLELSAPSTADINTEVTRDVILVPIATIGCGKTTIAVALTHLFGWGHIQNDNITGKGRPPRFTKAVLDLLQERPVVIADRNNAQKHERKQILTDVKIQHKDARLVALYFKHDASNIDEVRKVTQERVLARGDNHQTIHAASDQNKFLGVMEGFVDRFEPLVPFSRPDDGFDAVVNLDPTAESRQNLETAVNELHRLYPNLFELPSAERLDEAMKAAFDEYQPGLKHTIPDRGGRQNKPGQQAQQPKKAKKKPLEYMSVDVPGSQVRSILDKAFDNVAVETSRFYKQLSQTRRIQPKFHVTLMHRASSKEHPELWEHYSKVVAEAEAANIATAGATGATAAPTLGSCGVELERVVFNDRVMAIVVRLGGQDQAWQCVNPIAHITVGTREDSIKPKESNELLARWLNEGVGEATGIREVVFDNKQTLEGAVQGVMSRIPRHASRALRQIARASRAPFTASRTFSTSSSQYATAAVASSISIPTSYVSPTKPPSARPSETRKSQLIRTYTSLLRTAPLVLFLQHNNLTAQEWSSIRRELRAALAAVPAPAGQTVDIVPDVTLNVLRTRMFSVALKIVSFFDAKAASTKTPLVHDLSEAAYNSIKEIEVPESSAYAEVAPLLVGPTAALVFPAVSPAHLAAALKVLAPGPAGSATAPPTRKKNPGYYEPLCQNGLAKLLLVGGRVEGSVFDVDGVRWVGGIEGGMEGLRAQLIGMLQSAGLGLTSALEAGGKSVWLALEGRKVQLEEEQGDKKEESS
;
A
#
# COMPACT_ATOMS: atom_id res chain seq x y z
N MET A 1 42.77 -43.05 -30.02
CA MET A 1 43.47 -44.20 -29.42
C MET A 1 42.53 -44.89 -28.44
N ALA A 2 42.76 -46.18 -28.22
CA ALA A 2 41.83 -47.19 -27.73
C ALA A 2 41.26 -47.01 -26.31
N THR A 3 40.08 -47.62 -26.16
CA THR A 3 39.33 -48.12 -25.00
C THR A 3 40.07 -48.43 -23.69
N THR A 4 39.51 -47.96 -22.56
CA THR A 4 39.26 -48.66 -21.26
C THR A 4 38.51 -47.68 -20.32
N GLY A 5 37.56 -48.00 -19.45
CA GLY A 5 36.71 -49.17 -19.26
C GLY A 5 35.42 -48.70 -18.56
N GLY A 6 34.28 -49.23 -18.98
CA GLY A 6 32.98 -48.87 -18.43
C GLY A 6 32.72 -49.56 -17.09
N ALA A 7 32.33 -48.78 -16.09
CA ALA A 7 31.47 -49.26 -15.02
C ALA A 7 30.06 -48.75 -15.31
N GLN A 8 29.29 -49.52 -16.10
CA GLN A 8 27.84 -49.32 -16.21
C GLN A 8 27.23 -49.69 -14.86
N SER A 9 26.89 -48.68 -14.05
CA SER A 9 25.94 -48.87 -12.95
C SER A 9 24.57 -49.15 -13.55
N ALA A 10 23.96 -50.26 -13.14
CA ALA A 10 22.60 -50.64 -13.54
C ALA A 10 21.62 -49.48 -13.29
N PRO A 11 20.60 -49.24 -14.15
CA PRO A 11 19.68 -48.15 -13.96
C PRO A 11 18.86 -48.38 -12.68
N THR A 12 19.15 -47.57 -11.65
CA THR A 12 18.35 -47.51 -10.42
C THR A 12 16.90 -47.21 -10.80
N ARG A 13 15.96 -47.92 -10.19
CA ARG A 13 14.51 -47.75 -10.42
C ARG A 13 14.12 -46.29 -10.12
N ALA A 14 13.30 -45.68 -10.98
CA ALA A 14 12.80 -44.32 -10.77
C ALA A 14 12.16 -44.18 -9.38
N PRO A 15 12.43 -43.09 -8.64
CA PRO A 15 11.93 -42.95 -7.27
C PRO A 15 10.41 -42.82 -7.29
N TYR A 16 9.75 -43.53 -6.36
CA TYR A 16 8.31 -43.48 -6.15
C TYR A 16 8.02 -43.56 -4.65
N ILE A 17 7.26 -42.59 -4.16
CA ILE A 17 6.74 -42.56 -2.80
C ILE A 17 5.28 -42.10 -2.89
N PRO A 18 4.30 -42.86 -2.35
CA PRO A 18 2.91 -42.43 -2.33
C PRO A 18 2.71 -41.23 -1.40
N GLN A 19 1.69 -40.41 -1.66
CA GLN A 19 1.35 -39.31 -0.76
C GLN A 19 0.76 -39.85 0.54
N ASP A 20 1.27 -39.35 1.68
CA ASP A 20 0.61 -39.54 2.98
C ASP A 20 -0.36 -38.38 3.26
N VAL A 21 -1.64 -38.73 3.38
CA VAL A 21 -2.74 -37.77 3.58
C VAL A 21 -2.53 -36.93 4.85
N GLN A 22 -1.99 -37.54 5.92
CA GLN A 22 -1.76 -36.82 7.18
C GLN A 22 -0.64 -35.78 7.03
N SER A 23 0.47 -36.14 6.39
CA SER A 23 1.57 -35.22 6.10
C SER A 23 1.14 -34.06 5.20
N VAL A 24 0.34 -34.33 4.16
CA VAL A 24 -0.21 -33.28 3.29
C VAL A 24 -1.15 -32.36 4.06
N ALA A 25 -2.03 -32.91 4.90
CA ALA A 25 -2.92 -32.12 5.75
C ALA A 25 -2.14 -31.24 6.74
N HIS A 26 -1.05 -31.75 7.32
CA HIS A 26 -0.19 -31.00 8.22
C HIS A 26 0.48 -29.80 7.52
N MET A 27 1.06 -30.02 6.34
CA MET A 27 1.62 -28.95 5.51
C MET A 27 0.57 -27.89 5.18
N LEU A 28 -0.64 -28.30 4.77
CA LEU A 28 -1.75 -27.39 4.45
C LEU A 28 -2.20 -26.56 5.65
N ASN A 29 -2.27 -27.16 6.84
CA ASN A 29 -2.57 -26.43 8.07
C ASN A 29 -1.53 -25.34 8.34
N GLY A 30 -0.23 -25.66 8.18
CA GLY A 30 0.85 -24.68 8.31
C GLY A 30 0.73 -23.53 7.29
N LEU A 31 0.37 -23.83 6.03
CA LEU A 31 0.16 -22.82 4.99
C LEU A 31 -1.08 -21.95 5.27
N ASP A 32 -2.18 -22.52 5.77
CA ASP A 32 -3.38 -21.76 6.15
C ASP A 32 -3.15 -20.91 7.41
N GLU A 33 -2.30 -21.36 8.35
CA GLU A 33 -1.85 -20.53 9.47
C GLU A 33 -1.01 -19.34 9.00
N ALA A 34 -0.05 -19.58 8.11
CA ALA A 34 0.76 -18.54 7.47
C ALA A 34 -0.08 -17.53 6.66
N ARG A 35 -1.24 -17.95 6.17
CA ARG A 35 -2.23 -17.08 5.50
C ARG A 35 -3.06 -16.24 6.48
N LYS A 36 -3.45 -16.81 7.62
CA LYS A 36 -4.33 -16.15 8.61
C LYS A 36 -3.56 -15.17 9.52
N ASN A 37 -2.29 -15.44 9.80
CA ASN A 37 -1.49 -14.67 10.74
C ASN A 37 -0.82 -13.45 10.09
N LYS A 38 -1.05 -12.27 10.68
CA LYS A 38 -0.38 -10.99 10.30
C LYS A 38 0.66 -10.54 11.33
N ARG A 39 1.26 -11.49 12.08
CA ARG A 39 2.28 -11.18 13.08
C ARG A 39 3.61 -10.87 12.40
N LYS A 40 4.33 -9.87 12.89
CA LYS A 40 5.63 -9.43 12.35
C LYS A 40 6.67 -10.56 12.56
N GLY A 41 7.27 -11.07 11.48
CA GLY A 41 8.31 -12.11 11.51
C GLY A 41 7.92 -13.47 10.92
N GLN A 42 6.64 -13.83 10.89
CA GLN A 42 6.18 -15.11 10.32
C GLN A 42 6.10 -15.07 8.78
N ALA A 43 6.20 -16.24 8.13
CA ALA A 43 6.08 -16.38 6.68
C ALA A 43 4.66 -16.03 6.22
N MET A 44 4.52 -15.36 5.07
CA MET A 44 3.23 -14.94 4.53
C MET A 44 2.90 -15.72 3.26
N CYS A 45 1.76 -16.41 3.27
CA CYS A 45 1.29 -17.21 2.15
C CYS A 45 -0.02 -16.68 1.56
N LYS A 46 -0.14 -16.70 0.23
CA LYS A 46 -1.37 -16.39 -0.51
C LYS A 46 -1.89 -17.65 -1.18
N ARG A 47 -3.20 -17.89 -1.03
CA ARG A 47 -3.93 -18.97 -1.73
C ARG A 47 -4.77 -18.39 -2.87
N SER A 48 -4.74 -19.04 -4.02
CA SER A 48 -5.57 -18.73 -5.19
C SER A 48 -6.16 -20.01 -5.77
N THR A 49 -7.49 -20.10 -5.79
CA THR A 49 -8.22 -21.27 -6.30
C THR A 49 -8.50 -21.12 -7.79
N PHE A 50 -8.27 -22.17 -8.56
CA PHE A 50 -8.50 -22.24 -10.01
C PHE A 50 -9.40 -23.43 -10.34
N ALA A 51 -10.35 -23.23 -11.25
CA ALA A 51 -11.11 -24.32 -11.85
C ALA A 51 -10.29 -24.93 -12.99
N VAL A 52 -10.29 -26.27 -13.09
CA VAL A 52 -9.57 -26.98 -14.16
C VAL A 52 -10.52 -27.19 -15.34
N LYS A 53 -10.15 -26.71 -16.53
CA LYS A 53 -10.97 -26.82 -17.73
C LYS A 53 -11.13 -28.30 -18.12
N GLY A 54 -12.37 -28.75 -18.30
CA GLY A 54 -12.67 -30.15 -18.64
C GLY A 54 -12.74 -31.09 -17.44
N SER A 55 -12.69 -30.58 -16.21
CA SER A 55 -12.79 -31.36 -14.97
C SER A 55 -13.69 -30.65 -13.94
N SER A 56 -14.33 -31.42 -13.05
CA SER A 56 -15.02 -30.88 -11.87
C SER A 56 -14.05 -30.56 -10.73
N ILE A 57 -12.77 -30.94 -10.86
CA ILE A 57 -11.73 -30.74 -9.85
C ILE A 57 -11.28 -29.27 -9.85
N THR A 58 -11.04 -28.74 -8.66
CA THR A 58 -10.43 -27.42 -8.46
C THR A 58 -9.07 -27.56 -7.81
N VAL A 59 -8.15 -26.64 -8.11
CA VAL A 59 -6.80 -26.62 -7.57
C VAL A 59 -6.50 -25.31 -6.86
N ASP A 60 -5.90 -25.40 -5.68
CA ASP A 60 -5.44 -24.28 -4.88
C ASP A 60 -3.94 -24.06 -5.11
N SER A 61 -3.57 -22.93 -5.73
CA SER A 61 -2.18 -22.49 -5.83
C SER A 61 -1.74 -21.75 -4.57
N TRP A 62 -0.58 -22.13 -4.04
CA TRP A 62 0.04 -21.53 -2.87
C TRP A 62 1.28 -20.72 -3.26
N LYS A 63 1.30 -19.45 -2.87
CA LYS A 63 2.39 -18.52 -3.17
C LYS A 63 2.89 -17.86 -1.89
N MET A 64 4.12 -18.21 -1.50
CA MET A 64 4.87 -17.51 -0.45
C MET A 64 5.66 -16.33 -1.02
N GLN A 65 6.04 -15.36 -0.17
CA GLN A 65 6.92 -14.27 -0.59
C GLN A 65 8.35 -14.76 -0.84
N GLU A 66 9.06 -14.17 -1.81
CA GLU A 66 10.41 -14.64 -2.18
C GLU A 66 11.41 -14.58 -1.02
N GLN A 67 11.30 -13.58 -0.14
CA GLN A 67 12.14 -13.43 1.05
C GLN A 67 11.87 -14.47 2.14
N ASP A 68 10.67 -15.04 2.18
CA ASP A 68 10.29 -15.98 3.25
C ASP A 68 11.02 -17.32 3.09
N TYR A 69 11.37 -17.73 1.87
CA TYR A 69 12.15 -18.95 1.62
C TYR A 69 13.56 -18.93 2.25
N LYS A 70 14.05 -17.77 2.70
CA LYS A 70 15.31 -17.65 3.45
C LYS A 70 15.14 -17.97 4.94
N LYS A 71 13.91 -18.16 5.42
CA LYS A 71 13.60 -18.52 6.80
C LYS A 71 13.72 -20.02 7.00
N ARG A 72 14.05 -20.42 8.22
CA ARG A 72 14.05 -21.83 8.65
C ARG A 72 12.63 -22.28 9.00
N ASP A 73 12.41 -23.59 8.97
CA ASP A 73 11.21 -24.27 9.43
C ASP A 73 9.90 -23.86 8.73
N LEU A 74 9.95 -23.70 7.40
CA LEU A 74 8.73 -23.52 6.61
C LEU A 74 7.93 -24.83 6.49
N PRO A 75 6.59 -24.78 6.40
CA PRO A 75 5.77 -25.97 6.14
C PRO A 75 6.17 -26.72 4.86
N THR A 76 6.71 -26.00 3.88
CA THR A 76 7.33 -26.53 2.66
C THR A 76 8.15 -25.41 2.00
N TYR A 77 9.20 -25.78 1.27
CA TYR A 77 10.04 -24.85 0.50
C TYR A 77 9.69 -24.84 -1.00
N ALA A 78 8.62 -25.54 -1.40
CA ALA A 78 8.20 -25.68 -2.79
C ALA A 78 7.82 -24.32 -3.42
N ARG A 79 8.46 -24.01 -4.56
CA ARG A 79 8.19 -22.84 -5.40
C ARG A 79 7.36 -23.25 -6.60
N GLY A 80 6.04 -23.19 -6.43
CA GLY A 80 5.06 -23.65 -7.42
C GLY A 80 4.32 -24.86 -6.89
N LEU A 81 3.43 -24.62 -5.92
CA LEU A 81 2.69 -25.66 -5.21
C LEU A 81 1.21 -25.52 -5.52
N PHE A 82 0.59 -26.60 -5.97
CA PHE A 82 -0.86 -26.69 -6.16
C PHE A 82 -1.40 -27.91 -5.44
N THR A 83 -2.47 -27.72 -4.68
CA THR A 83 -3.15 -28.80 -3.95
C THR A 83 -4.58 -28.94 -4.39
N THR A 84 -5.14 -30.13 -4.28
CA THR A 84 -6.53 -30.44 -4.63
C THR A 84 -7.15 -31.35 -3.57
N ARG A 85 -8.38 -31.77 -3.82
CA ARG A 85 -9.07 -32.81 -3.05
C ARG A 85 -9.47 -33.94 -3.98
N ASN A 86 -9.16 -35.17 -3.57
CA ASN A 86 -9.54 -36.37 -4.31
C ASN A 86 -11.05 -36.65 -4.18
N ALA A 87 -11.54 -37.69 -4.84
CA ALA A 87 -12.96 -38.11 -4.80
C ALA A 87 -13.45 -38.47 -3.38
N ARG A 88 -12.53 -38.84 -2.47
CA ARG A 88 -12.80 -39.09 -1.04
C ARG A 88 -12.75 -37.82 -0.18
N ASN A 89 -12.58 -36.65 -0.80
CA ASN A 89 -12.44 -35.35 -0.16
C ASN A 89 -11.15 -35.23 0.70
N GLU A 90 -10.16 -36.08 0.49
CA GLU A 90 -8.85 -36.05 1.14
C GLU A 90 -7.92 -35.08 0.42
N PRO A 91 -7.06 -34.33 1.15
CA PRO A 91 -6.13 -33.40 0.55
C PRO A 91 -5.00 -34.10 -0.21
N GLU A 92 -4.65 -33.54 -1.36
CA GLU A 92 -3.61 -34.07 -2.23
C GLU A 92 -2.76 -32.95 -2.84
N ILE A 93 -1.48 -33.19 -3.06
CA ILE A 93 -0.59 -32.32 -3.85
C ILE A 93 -0.77 -32.68 -5.33
N ALA A 94 -1.35 -31.77 -6.10
CA ALA A 94 -1.53 -31.91 -7.54
C ALA A 94 -0.26 -31.52 -8.31
N VAL A 95 0.44 -30.48 -7.87
CA VAL A 95 1.68 -29.99 -8.51
C VAL A 95 2.70 -29.60 -7.45
N ARG A 96 3.94 -30.02 -7.65
CA ARG A 96 5.08 -29.77 -6.77
C ARG A 96 6.30 -29.30 -7.60
N GLY A 97 6.50 -27.98 -7.70
CA GLY A 97 7.71 -27.39 -8.30
C GLY A 97 8.96 -27.61 -7.44
N TYR A 98 10.16 -27.19 -7.84
CA TYR A 98 11.37 -27.35 -6.98
C TYR A 98 11.28 -26.56 -5.68
N ASP A 99 12.14 -26.89 -4.73
CA ASP A 99 12.43 -25.95 -3.65
C ASP A 99 13.03 -24.66 -4.20
N LYS A 100 12.79 -23.53 -3.51
CA LYS A 100 13.45 -22.28 -3.90
C LYS A 100 14.95 -22.43 -3.65
N PHE A 101 15.71 -22.49 -4.74
CA PHE A 101 17.17 -22.45 -4.71
C PHE A 101 17.74 -21.07 -5.03
N PHE A 102 18.92 -20.80 -4.48
CA PHE A 102 19.57 -19.49 -4.44
C PHE A 102 20.87 -19.50 -5.23
N ASN A 103 21.32 -18.31 -5.65
CA ASN A 103 22.61 -18.17 -6.34
C ASN A 103 23.75 -18.40 -5.35
N VAL A 104 24.92 -18.81 -5.84
CA VAL A 104 26.15 -18.79 -5.04
C VAL A 104 26.33 -17.41 -4.39
N GLY A 105 26.63 -17.40 -3.09
CA GLY A 105 26.80 -16.19 -2.27
C GLY A 105 25.52 -15.46 -1.83
N GLU A 106 24.33 -15.88 -2.27
CA GLU A 106 23.06 -15.18 -1.99
C GLU A 106 22.49 -15.47 -0.57
N VAL A 107 22.72 -16.66 -0.04
CA VAL A 107 22.33 -17.09 1.31
C VAL A 107 23.51 -17.78 1.99
N HIS A 108 23.42 -18.03 3.30
CA HIS A 108 24.51 -18.65 4.05
C HIS A 108 24.87 -20.01 3.45
N GLU A 109 23.88 -20.83 3.15
CA GLU A 109 24.01 -22.20 2.63
C GLU A 109 24.71 -22.25 1.26
N THR A 110 24.56 -21.22 0.41
CA THR A 110 25.15 -21.18 -0.94
C THR A 110 26.51 -20.48 -0.99
N LYS A 111 27.17 -20.24 0.15
CA LYS A 111 28.59 -19.82 0.17
C LYS A 111 29.49 -21.01 -0.18
N TRP A 112 30.55 -20.78 -0.94
CA TRP A 112 31.45 -21.86 -1.37
C TRP A 112 31.97 -22.70 -0.21
N ASP A 113 32.39 -22.09 0.90
CA ASP A 113 32.86 -22.81 2.09
C ASP A 113 31.82 -23.79 2.64
N ASN A 114 30.54 -23.39 2.62
CA ASN A 114 29.45 -24.24 3.09
C ASN A 114 29.08 -25.31 2.07
N ILE A 115 29.09 -24.98 0.76
CA ILE A 115 28.86 -25.95 -0.31
C ILE A 115 29.91 -27.05 -0.22
N LEU A 116 31.19 -26.69 -0.06
CA LEU A 116 32.32 -27.61 0.07
C LEU A 116 32.19 -28.55 1.28
N GLN A 117 31.66 -28.06 2.41
CA GLN A 117 31.58 -28.82 3.66
C GLN A 117 30.30 -29.63 3.84
N ARG A 118 29.18 -29.20 3.23
CA ARG A 118 27.83 -29.70 3.56
C ARG A 118 27.14 -30.43 2.40
N THR A 119 27.73 -30.43 1.22
CA THR A 119 27.15 -31.07 0.04
C THR A 119 27.88 -32.35 -0.35
N GLN A 120 27.17 -33.23 -1.03
CA GLN A 120 27.69 -34.49 -1.55
C GLN A 120 27.27 -34.67 -3.01
N GLY A 121 28.23 -35.07 -3.85
CA GLY A 121 28.02 -35.44 -5.24
C GLY A 121 27.36 -36.82 -5.43
N PRO A 122 27.21 -37.27 -6.68
CA PRO A 122 27.63 -36.57 -7.90
C PRO A 122 26.87 -35.26 -8.11
N TYR A 123 27.56 -34.24 -8.59
CA TYR A 123 27.01 -32.93 -8.90
C TYR A 123 26.51 -32.91 -10.34
N GLU A 124 25.19 -32.77 -10.52
CA GLU A 124 24.57 -32.65 -11.84
C GLU A 124 24.44 -31.18 -12.21
N LEU A 125 25.25 -30.72 -13.17
CA LEU A 125 25.19 -29.38 -13.74
C LEU A 125 24.24 -29.42 -14.93
N THR A 126 23.08 -28.81 -14.76
CA THR A 126 22.07 -28.70 -15.82
C THR A 126 22.03 -27.29 -16.37
N LEU A 127 22.01 -27.16 -17.70
CA LEU A 127 21.92 -25.85 -18.37
C LEU A 127 20.68 -25.10 -17.88
N LYS A 128 20.87 -23.85 -17.48
CA LYS A 128 19.77 -23.00 -17.05
C LYS A 128 19.14 -22.33 -18.27
N GLU A 129 18.24 -23.04 -18.92
CA GLU A 129 17.42 -22.50 -20.00
C GLU A 129 16.67 -21.21 -19.55
N ASN A 130 16.32 -20.38 -20.53
CA ASN A 130 15.86 -19.01 -20.31
C ASN A 130 14.46 -18.82 -20.91
N GLY A 131 13.44 -19.29 -20.20
CA GLY A 131 12.05 -19.21 -20.62
C GLY A 131 11.12 -19.00 -19.44
N CYS A 132 9.94 -19.60 -19.54
CA CYS A 132 8.99 -19.63 -18.44
C CYS A 132 8.68 -21.05 -17.96
N ILE A 133 8.70 -21.23 -16.63
CA ILE A 133 8.48 -22.55 -16.03
C ILE A 133 7.03 -23.03 -16.20
N ILE A 134 6.90 -24.27 -16.67
CA ILE A 134 5.67 -25.02 -16.86
C ILE A 134 5.73 -26.29 -16.01
N PHE A 135 4.67 -26.51 -15.25
CA PHE A 135 4.45 -27.73 -14.50
C PHE A 135 3.35 -28.55 -15.16
N VAL A 136 3.56 -29.85 -15.26
CA VAL A 136 2.61 -30.80 -15.84
C VAL A 136 2.42 -31.95 -14.86
N SER A 137 1.17 -32.27 -14.54
CA SER A 137 0.82 -33.42 -13.70
C SER A 137 -0.51 -34.03 -14.13
N GLY A 138 -0.82 -35.24 -13.64
CA GLY A 138 -2.11 -35.88 -13.86
C GLY A 138 -3.01 -35.83 -12.62
N LEU A 139 -4.27 -35.49 -12.80
CA LEU A 139 -5.30 -35.55 -11.77
C LEU A 139 -5.94 -36.94 -11.68
N GLU A 140 -6.68 -37.19 -10.60
CA GLU A 140 -7.34 -38.48 -10.34
C GLU A 140 -8.34 -38.88 -11.43
N ASP A 141 -9.04 -37.91 -12.03
CA ASP A 141 -10.02 -38.14 -13.10
C ASP A 141 -9.37 -38.34 -14.50
N GLY A 142 -8.04 -38.42 -14.56
CA GLY A 142 -7.28 -38.56 -15.81
C GLY A 142 -7.05 -37.24 -16.55
N THR A 143 -7.45 -36.10 -15.99
CA THR A 143 -7.18 -34.78 -16.58
C THR A 143 -5.71 -34.42 -16.46
N LEU A 144 -5.12 -33.95 -17.57
CA LEU A 144 -3.77 -33.38 -17.58
C LEU A 144 -3.83 -31.94 -17.07
N LEU A 145 -3.16 -31.67 -15.95
CA LEU A 145 -3.05 -30.34 -15.39
C LEU A 145 -1.77 -29.67 -15.86
N VAL A 146 -1.89 -28.55 -16.57
CA VAL A 146 -0.78 -27.71 -16.98
C VAL A 146 -0.82 -26.38 -16.24
N CYS A 147 0.26 -26.06 -15.53
CA CYS A 147 0.38 -24.86 -14.71
C CYS A 147 1.60 -24.06 -15.13
N SER A 148 1.45 -22.74 -15.18
CA SER A 148 2.59 -21.84 -14.98
C SER A 148 2.98 -21.81 -13.50
N LYS A 149 4.03 -21.07 -13.15
CA LYS A 149 4.54 -20.97 -11.78
C LYS A 149 3.50 -20.86 -10.65
N HIS A 150 2.44 -20.06 -10.83
CA HIS A 150 1.43 -19.79 -9.79
C HIS A 150 -0.01 -19.67 -10.34
N SER A 151 -0.26 -20.18 -11.54
CA SER A 151 -1.57 -20.06 -12.21
C SER A 151 -1.73 -21.18 -13.22
N THR A 152 -2.97 -21.59 -13.44
CA THR A 152 -3.37 -22.50 -14.52
C THR A 152 -4.56 -21.89 -15.29
N GLY A 153 -4.84 -22.43 -16.47
CA GLY A 153 -5.95 -22.02 -17.32
C GLY A 153 -5.79 -20.67 -18.01
N GLU A 154 -6.85 -20.26 -18.69
CA GLU A 154 -6.98 -18.96 -19.35
C GLU A 154 -7.06 -17.85 -18.28
N ARG A 155 -6.54 -16.66 -18.59
CA ARG A 155 -6.68 -15.50 -17.72
C ARG A 155 -7.49 -14.40 -18.41
N GLU A 156 -8.30 -13.69 -17.65
CA GLU A 156 -9.06 -12.53 -18.14
C GLU A 156 -8.17 -11.31 -18.48
N ASP A 157 -6.89 -11.32 -18.09
CA ASP A 157 -5.97 -10.18 -18.13
C ASP A 157 -4.84 -10.29 -19.18
N ALA A 158 -4.79 -11.37 -19.96
CA ALA A 158 -3.79 -11.57 -21.01
C ALA A 158 -4.40 -12.37 -22.18
N ASP A 159 -4.01 -12.04 -23.42
CA ASP A 159 -4.51 -12.72 -24.64
C ASP A 159 -4.15 -14.21 -24.68
N LEU A 160 -3.02 -14.59 -24.07
CA LEU A 160 -2.60 -15.98 -23.88
C LEU A 160 -1.83 -16.15 -22.57
N SER A 161 -2.27 -17.06 -21.70
CA SER A 161 -1.54 -17.35 -20.46
C SER A 161 -0.37 -18.31 -20.74
N HIS A 162 0.70 -18.21 -19.96
CA HIS A 162 1.85 -19.13 -20.09
C HIS A 162 1.45 -20.61 -19.93
N ALA A 163 0.47 -20.89 -19.06
CA ALA A 163 -0.03 -22.25 -18.88
C ALA A 163 -0.70 -22.79 -20.16
N VAL A 164 -1.51 -21.97 -20.83
CA VAL A 164 -2.18 -22.34 -22.09
C VAL A 164 -1.18 -22.42 -23.24
N ALA A 165 -0.19 -21.53 -23.30
CA ALA A 165 0.90 -21.63 -24.28
C ALA A 165 1.70 -22.94 -24.11
N GLY A 166 2.04 -23.28 -22.86
CA GLY A 166 2.68 -24.55 -22.52
C GLY A 166 1.81 -25.75 -22.88
N GLU A 167 0.51 -25.71 -22.58
CA GLU A 167 -0.43 -26.78 -22.93
C GLU A 167 -0.54 -26.98 -24.46
N ARG A 168 -0.63 -25.89 -25.24
CA ARG A 168 -0.64 -25.97 -26.71
C ARG A 168 0.65 -26.56 -27.28
N SER A 169 1.80 -26.19 -26.71
CA SER A 169 3.10 -26.76 -27.10
C SER A 169 3.17 -28.26 -26.79
N LEU A 170 2.65 -28.65 -25.63
CA LEU A 170 2.56 -30.04 -25.19
C LEU A 170 1.61 -30.87 -26.07
N GLU A 171 0.47 -30.33 -26.48
CA GLU A 171 -0.44 -30.98 -27.41
C GLU A 171 0.24 -31.26 -28.76
N LYS A 172 0.97 -30.27 -29.29
CA LYS A 172 1.73 -30.42 -30.54
C LYS A 172 2.82 -31.50 -30.45
N GLN A 173 3.56 -31.58 -29.34
CA GLN A 173 4.59 -32.62 -29.20
C GLN A 173 4.00 -34.02 -29.02
N LEU A 174 2.91 -34.17 -28.25
CA LEU A 174 2.26 -35.45 -28.02
C LEU A 174 1.61 -35.99 -29.30
N ALA A 175 0.97 -35.11 -30.08
CA ALA A 175 0.38 -35.48 -31.37
C ALA A 175 1.43 -36.04 -32.35
N ARG A 176 2.65 -35.47 -32.38
CA ARG A 176 3.76 -35.98 -33.21
C ARG A 176 4.20 -37.40 -32.84
N LEU A 177 4.01 -37.80 -31.58
CA LEU A 177 4.34 -39.14 -31.07
C LEU A 177 3.15 -40.11 -31.10
N GLY A 178 1.97 -39.68 -31.56
CA GLY A 178 0.75 -40.48 -31.49
C GLY A 178 0.26 -40.76 -30.07
N LYS A 179 0.65 -39.93 -29.09
CA LYS A 179 0.24 -40.04 -27.68
C LYS A 179 -0.82 -38.99 -27.34
N SER A 180 -1.68 -39.27 -26.35
CA SER A 180 -2.70 -38.32 -25.90
C SER A 180 -2.33 -37.60 -24.60
N LYS A 181 -3.01 -36.49 -24.29
CA LYS A 181 -2.89 -35.81 -22.98
C LYS A 181 -3.26 -36.73 -21.81
N GLN A 182 -4.26 -37.60 -22.01
CA GLN A 182 -4.70 -38.55 -20.98
C GLN A 182 -3.64 -39.61 -20.68
N ASP A 183 -2.85 -40.03 -21.67
CA ASP A 183 -1.76 -40.98 -21.45
C ASP A 183 -0.67 -40.38 -20.59
N LEU A 184 -0.26 -39.12 -20.88
CA LEU A 184 0.72 -38.41 -20.07
C LEU A 184 0.19 -38.14 -18.65
N ALA A 185 -1.09 -37.80 -18.50
CA ALA A 185 -1.72 -37.61 -17.20
C ALA A 185 -1.67 -38.91 -16.38
N ARG A 186 -2.05 -40.04 -16.98
CA ARG A 186 -2.02 -41.36 -16.34
C ARG A 186 -0.61 -41.75 -15.91
N GLU A 187 0.38 -41.50 -16.75
CA GLU A 187 1.79 -41.81 -16.45
C GLU A 187 2.33 -40.97 -15.28
N LEU A 188 2.12 -39.65 -15.32
CA LEU A 188 2.56 -38.75 -14.24
C LEU A 188 1.85 -39.05 -12.93
N ARG A 189 0.57 -39.41 -13.00
CA ARG A 189 -0.22 -39.85 -11.85
C ARG A 189 0.31 -41.15 -11.26
N ALA A 190 0.59 -42.15 -12.10
CA ALA A 190 1.14 -43.44 -11.67
C ALA A 190 2.50 -43.29 -10.97
N ARG A 191 3.28 -42.26 -11.33
CA ARG A 191 4.55 -41.91 -10.70
C ARG A 191 4.44 -41.01 -9.48
N ASN A 192 3.23 -40.53 -9.15
CA ASN A 192 3.00 -39.48 -8.16
C ASN A 192 3.91 -38.25 -8.41
N ALA A 193 3.98 -37.78 -9.66
CA ALA A 193 5.01 -36.84 -10.08
C ALA A 193 4.47 -35.59 -10.80
N THR A 194 5.27 -34.53 -10.74
CA THR A 194 5.15 -33.32 -11.55
C THR A 194 6.34 -33.26 -12.51
N ALA A 195 6.07 -33.25 -13.81
CA ALA A 195 7.07 -32.86 -14.80
C ALA A 195 7.27 -31.35 -14.80
N VAL A 196 8.52 -30.90 -14.80
CA VAL A 196 8.93 -29.51 -14.73
C VAL A 196 9.74 -29.17 -15.97
N ALA A 197 9.17 -28.33 -16.82
CA ALA A 197 9.76 -27.90 -18.06
C ALA A 197 9.90 -26.38 -18.14
N GLU A 198 10.81 -25.90 -18.96
CA GLU A 198 10.93 -24.50 -19.33
C GLU A 198 10.37 -24.33 -20.74
N LEU A 199 9.34 -23.51 -20.90
CA LEU A 199 8.84 -23.12 -22.22
C LEU A 199 9.72 -22.00 -22.76
N CYS A 200 10.44 -22.31 -23.84
CA CYS A 200 11.30 -21.38 -24.55
C CYS A 200 10.81 -21.27 -25.99
N ASP A 201 10.26 -20.12 -26.37
CA ASP A 201 9.68 -19.88 -27.70
C ASP A 201 9.59 -18.36 -27.96
N ASP A 202 10.46 -17.83 -28.81
CA ASP A 202 10.51 -16.39 -29.13
C ASP A 202 9.24 -15.90 -29.85
N SER A 203 8.49 -16.81 -30.50
CA SER A 203 7.21 -16.46 -31.13
C SER A 203 6.09 -16.22 -30.11
N PHE A 204 6.24 -16.76 -28.90
CA PHE A 204 5.34 -16.52 -27.78
C PHE A 204 5.82 -15.36 -26.90
N GLU A 205 7.05 -15.41 -26.41
CA GLU A 205 7.63 -14.35 -25.56
C GLU A 205 9.15 -14.40 -25.59
N GLU A 206 9.82 -13.37 -26.12
CA GLU A 206 11.28 -13.27 -26.05
C GLU A 206 11.74 -12.98 -24.62
N HIS A 207 12.82 -13.64 -24.19
CA HIS A 207 13.44 -13.39 -22.91
C HIS A 207 14.78 -12.65 -23.06
N ILE A 208 15.90 -13.35 -22.89
CA ILE A 208 17.26 -12.80 -23.04
C ILE A 208 18.05 -13.64 -24.05
N LEU A 209 17.95 -14.96 -23.97
CA LEU A 209 18.52 -15.88 -24.98
C LEU A 209 17.49 -16.14 -26.08
N ALA A 210 18.00 -16.39 -27.29
CA ALA A 210 17.16 -16.65 -28.46
C ALA A 210 16.75 -18.12 -28.57
N TYR A 211 15.46 -18.35 -28.81
CA TYR A 211 14.84 -19.63 -29.10
C TYR A 211 13.96 -19.50 -30.33
N GLY A 212 14.61 -19.42 -31.49
CA GLY A 212 13.94 -19.44 -32.79
C GLY A 212 13.17 -20.75 -33.03
N PRO A 213 12.41 -20.86 -34.14
CA PRO A 213 11.45 -21.95 -34.37
C PRO A 213 12.00 -23.37 -34.24
N GLU A 214 13.28 -23.59 -34.60
CA GLU A 214 13.93 -24.91 -34.50
C GLU A 214 14.26 -25.30 -33.05
N LYS A 215 14.50 -24.31 -32.19
CA LYS A 215 14.84 -24.49 -30.77
C LYS A 215 13.64 -24.26 -29.85
N ALA A 216 12.50 -23.86 -30.40
CA ALA A 216 11.29 -23.60 -29.64
C ALA A 216 10.68 -24.89 -29.08
N GLY A 217 10.26 -24.88 -27.82
CA GLY A 217 9.64 -26.05 -27.21
C GLY A 217 9.67 -26.05 -25.68
N LEU A 218 9.25 -27.19 -25.12
CA LEU A 218 9.29 -27.47 -23.68
C LEU A 218 10.57 -28.24 -23.36
N TYR A 219 11.51 -27.58 -22.69
CA TYR A 219 12.75 -28.18 -22.21
C TYR A 219 12.51 -28.84 -20.86
N LEU A 220 12.48 -30.17 -20.81
CA LEU A 220 12.23 -30.88 -19.56
C LEU A 220 13.52 -30.91 -18.74
N HIS A 221 13.49 -30.21 -17.61
CA HIS A 221 14.64 -30.16 -16.70
C HIS A 221 14.38 -30.90 -15.40
N GLY A 222 13.18 -31.37 -15.07
CA GLY A 222 13.08 -32.31 -13.97
C GLY A 222 11.71 -32.87 -13.72
N ILE A 223 11.68 -33.82 -12.79
CA ILE A 223 10.47 -34.54 -12.38
C ILE A 223 10.53 -34.63 -10.87
N ASN A 224 9.56 -34.02 -10.20
CA ASN A 224 9.49 -34.00 -8.74
C ASN A 224 8.37 -34.90 -8.26
N LEU A 225 8.59 -35.58 -7.14
CA LEU A 225 7.49 -36.26 -6.46
C LEU A 225 6.56 -35.25 -5.81
N ASN A 226 5.26 -35.53 -5.85
CA ASN A 226 4.22 -34.69 -5.27
C ASN A 226 4.13 -34.92 -3.75
N LEU A 227 5.18 -34.54 -3.03
CA LEU A 227 5.33 -34.69 -1.59
C LEU A 227 5.55 -33.32 -0.93
N PRO A 228 5.25 -33.18 0.38
CA PRO A 228 5.61 -31.97 1.13
C PRO A 228 7.13 -31.70 1.11
N GLU A 229 7.92 -32.76 1.29
CA GLU A 229 9.37 -32.74 1.20
C GLU A 229 9.85 -32.70 -0.26
N PHE A 230 11.10 -32.29 -0.48
CA PHE A 230 11.68 -32.27 -1.81
C PHE A 230 12.33 -33.61 -2.14
N ALA A 231 11.84 -34.23 -3.20
CA ALA A 231 12.44 -35.41 -3.81
C ALA A 231 12.31 -35.27 -5.33
N THR A 232 13.42 -35.40 -6.04
CA THR A 232 13.50 -35.16 -7.49
C THR A 232 14.18 -36.33 -8.20
N TYR A 233 13.89 -36.47 -9.49
CA TYR A 233 14.49 -37.51 -10.32
C TYR A 233 15.94 -37.14 -10.66
N PRO A 234 16.86 -38.11 -10.70
CA PRO A 234 18.17 -37.91 -11.33
C PRO A 234 18.00 -37.45 -12.77
N SER A 235 18.91 -36.59 -13.26
CA SER A 235 18.76 -35.97 -14.58
C SER A 235 18.77 -36.99 -15.73
N THR A 236 19.36 -38.17 -15.54
CA THR A 236 19.32 -39.28 -16.51
C THR A 236 17.90 -39.83 -16.71
N HIS A 237 17.13 -40.03 -15.64
CA HIS A 237 15.72 -40.44 -15.73
C HIS A 237 14.85 -39.34 -16.33
N VAL A 238 15.19 -38.08 -16.07
CA VAL A 238 14.51 -36.92 -16.68
C VAL A 238 14.73 -36.92 -18.19
N GLN A 239 15.95 -37.14 -18.67
CA GLN A 239 16.25 -37.23 -20.10
C GLN A 239 15.55 -38.42 -20.76
N SER A 240 15.51 -39.59 -20.11
CA SER A 240 14.74 -40.75 -20.61
C SER A 240 13.25 -40.42 -20.73
N PHE A 241 12.66 -39.75 -19.73
CA PHE A 241 11.26 -39.33 -19.81
C PHE A 241 11.04 -38.26 -20.89
N ALA A 242 12.02 -37.39 -21.12
CA ALA A 242 11.96 -36.41 -22.20
C ALA A 242 11.89 -37.10 -23.57
N ASP A 243 12.73 -38.11 -23.79
CA ASP A 243 12.73 -38.91 -25.02
C ASP A 243 11.41 -39.65 -25.21
N ASP A 244 10.87 -40.26 -24.14
CA ASP A 244 9.60 -40.99 -24.19
C ASP A 244 8.38 -40.10 -24.52
N TRP A 245 8.38 -38.83 -24.08
CA TRP A 245 7.21 -37.93 -24.17
C TRP A 245 7.43 -36.71 -25.07
N GLY A 246 8.55 -36.65 -25.78
CA GLY A 246 8.83 -35.66 -26.83
C GLY A 246 9.19 -34.28 -26.31
N PHE A 247 9.74 -34.20 -25.10
CA PHE A 247 10.29 -32.95 -24.57
C PHE A 247 11.70 -32.70 -25.10
N GLN A 248 12.11 -31.44 -25.16
CA GLN A 248 13.51 -31.10 -25.43
C GLN A 248 14.36 -31.44 -24.20
N LYS A 249 15.53 -32.03 -24.45
CA LYS A 249 16.48 -32.36 -23.38
C LYS A 249 17.30 -31.15 -22.97
N VAL A 250 17.55 -31.03 -21.68
CA VAL A 250 18.50 -30.05 -21.14
C VAL A 250 19.89 -30.69 -21.05
N GLY A 251 20.91 -29.91 -21.43
CA GLY A 251 22.30 -30.33 -21.33
C GLY A 251 22.69 -30.67 -19.89
N LEU A 252 23.41 -31.78 -19.72
CA LEU A 252 23.78 -32.35 -18.44
C LEU A 252 25.28 -32.64 -18.42
N ILE A 253 25.95 -32.16 -17.38
CA ILE A 253 27.34 -32.50 -17.05
C ILE A 253 27.34 -33.05 -15.64
N VAL A 254 28.03 -34.16 -15.41
CA VAL A 254 28.13 -34.78 -14.08
C VAL A 254 29.57 -34.76 -13.63
N MET A 255 29.81 -34.25 -12.43
CA MET A 255 31.13 -34.17 -11.82
C MET A 255 31.05 -34.70 -10.39
N ASP A 256 32.04 -35.48 -9.95
CA ASP A 256 32.05 -36.05 -8.60
C ASP A 256 32.61 -35.08 -7.56
N ASP A 257 33.59 -34.26 -7.94
CA ASP A 257 34.29 -33.33 -7.04
C ASP A 257 33.76 -31.89 -7.21
N VAL A 258 33.34 -31.29 -6.09
CA VAL A 258 32.84 -29.92 -6.00
C VAL A 258 33.89 -28.87 -6.36
N ASN A 259 35.19 -29.16 -6.18
CA ASN A 259 36.23 -28.22 -6.59
C ASN A 259 36.33 -28.12 -8.11
N GLN A 260 36.16 -29.25 -8.81
CA GLN A 260 36.06 -29.27 -10.27
C GLN A 260 34.81 -28.51 -10.75
N VAL A 261 33.68 -28.67 -10.04
CA VAL A 261 32.45 -27.91 -10.31
C VAL A 261 32.72 -26.41 -10.21
N LYS A 262 33.38 -25.97 -9.13
CA LYS A 262 33.71 -24.55 -8.92
C LYS A 262 34.59 -24.01 -10.05
N ALA A 263 35.68 -24.70 -10.37
CA ALA A 263 36.60 -24.29 -11.43
C ALA A 263 35.91 -24.18 -12.79
N PHE A 264 35.10 -25.19 -13.14
CA PHE A 264 34.33 -25.20 -14.40
C PHE A 264 33.35 -24.03 -14.51
N LEU A 265 32.64 -23.71 -13.40
CA LEU A 265 31.68 -22.61 -13.37
C LEU A 265 32.35 -21.24 -13.47
N GLU A 266 33.51 -21.08 -12.83
CA GLU A 266 34.30 -19.85 -12.90
C GLU A 266 34.88 -19.63 -14.30
N GLU A 267 35.44 -20.67 -14.94
CA GLU A 267 35.93 -20.63 -16.32
C GLU A 267 34.81 -20.31 -17.33
N SER A 268 33.66 -20.98 -17.20
CA SER A 268 32.50 -20.74 -18.07
C SER A 268 31.92 -19.33 -17.90
N ALA A 269 32.14 -18.70 -16.74
CA ALA A 269 31.65 -17.34 -16.47
C ALA A 269 32.45 -16.24 -17.17
N GLU A 270 33.73 -16.50 -17.51
CA GLU A 270 34.58 -15.53 -18.20
C GLU A 270 34.06 -15.21 -19.61
N THR A 271 33.55 -16.24 -20.30
CA THR A 271 33.01 -16.10 -21.66
C THR A 271 31.49 -15.93 -21.66
N GLY A 272 30.81 -16.39 -20.61
CA GLY A 272 29.35 -16.44 -20.54
C GLY A 272 28.73 -17.44 -21.52
N ALA A 273 29.54 -18.31 -22.14
CA ALA A 273 29.13 -19.27 -23.15
C ALA A 273 29.69 -20.66 -22.84
N HIS A 274 29.00 -21.69 -23.31
CA HIS A 274 29.44 -23.08 -23.16
C HIS A 274 29.11 -23.86 -24.45
N ASP A 275 30.06 -24.65 -24.95
CA ASP A 275 29.96 -25.38 -26.22
C ASP A 275 29.51 -24.51 -27.41
N GLY A 276 30.01 -23.27 -27.46
CA GLY A 276 29.67 -22.30 -28.52
C GLY A 276 28.23 -21.75 -28.46
N ARG A 277 27.48 -22.04 -27.38
CA ARG A 277 26.14 -21.50 -27.10
C ARG A 277 26.19 -20.54 -25.92
N ASP A 278 25.51 -19.40 -26.04
CA ASP A 278 25.27 -18.50 -24.90
C ASP A 278 24.42 -19.21 -23.83
N VAL A 279 24.90 -19.21 -22.59
CA VAL A 279 24.24 -19.87 -21.45
C VAL A 279 24.09 -18.86 -20.31
N GLU A 280 22.88 -18.68 -19.75
CA GLU A 280 22.65 -17.73 -18.63
C GLU A 280 23.32 -18.20 -17.32
N GLY A 281 23.66 -19.48 -17.26
CA GLY A 281 24.30 -20.14 -16.13
C GLY A 281 23.88 -21.60 -15.99
N PHE A 282 24.18 -22.19 -14.84
CA PHE A 282 23.88 -23.58 -14.52
C PHE A 282 23.02 -23.69 -13.26
N VAL A 283 22.18 -24.73 -13.22
CA VAL A 283 21.55 -25.22 -11.99
C VAL A 283 22.28 -26.49 -11.60
N ILE A 284 22.90 -26.45 -10.43
CA ILE A 284 23.69 -27.54 -9.86
C ILE A 284 22.82 -28.30 -8.87
N ARG A 285 22.70 -29.60 -9.09
CA ARG A 285 21.93 -30.52 -8.24
C ARG A 285 22.90 -31.43 -7.52
N CYS A 286 22.69 -31.56 -6.22
CA CYS A 286 23.49 -32.40 -5.35
C CYS A 286 22.63 -32.78 -4.16
N ARG A 287 23.26 -33.31 -3.11
CA ARG A 287 22.59 -33.50 -1.82
C ARG A 287 23.25 -32.64 -0.75
N GLU A 288 22.47 -32.12 0.18
CA GLU A 288 22.96 -31.32 1.31
C GLU A 288 22.57 -31.99 2.64
N SER A 289 23.45 -31.90 3.64
CA SER A 289 23.11 -32.08 5.05
C SER A 289 23.70 -30.95 5.89
N HIS A 290 22.88 -30.33 6.74
CA HIS A 290 23.34 -29.29 7.66
C HIS A 290 24.27 -29.82 8.76
N ASP A 291 24.14 -31.11 9.08
CA ASP A 291 25.03 -31.83 9.98
C ASP A 291 25.27 -33.23 9.39
N PRO A 292 26.29 -33.38 8.53
CA PRO A 292 26.60 -34.64 7.85
C PRO A 292 26.78 -35.85 8.77
N GLY A 293 27.08 -35.63 10.06
CA GLY A 293 27.25 -36.71 11.04
C GLY A 293 25.95 -37.18 11.69
N VAL A 294 24.87 -36.40 11.62
CA VAL A 294 23.62 -36.64 12.38
C VAL A 294 22.38 -36.68 11.48
N GLN A 295 22.34 -35.84 10.44
CA GLN A 295 21.17 -35.67 9.57
C GLN A 295 21.40 -36.31 8.20
N PRO A 296 20.38 -36.97 7.62
CA PRO A 296 20.48 -37.55 6.29
C PRO A 296 20.59 -36.46 5.23
N TYR A 297 21.34 -36.76 4.18
CA TYR A 297 21.44 -35.95 2.98
C TYR A 297 20.10 -35.89 2.24
N ARG A 298 19.74 -34.71 1.74
CA ARG A 298 18.51 -34.45 0.99
C ARG A 298 18.82 -33.78 -0.33
N ASP A 299 17.97 -33.96 -1.33
CA ASP A 299 18.12 -33.30 -2.63
C ASP A 299 18.17 -31.78 -2.43
N TRP A 300 19.21 -31.14 -2.97
CA TRP A 300 19.45 -29.72 -2.78
C TRP A 300 20.10 -29.11 -4.00
N PHE A 301 19.55 -27.96 -4.41
CA PHE A 301 19.98 -27.26 -5.61
C PHE A 301 20.56 -25.90 -5.23
N PHE A 302 21.56 -25.48 -6.00
CA PHE A 302 22.01 -24.10 -6.07
C PHE A 302 22.18 -23.71 -7.53
N LYS A 303 22.31 -22.42 -7.80
CA LYS A 303 22.52 -21.93 -9.16
C LYS A 303 23.77 -21.06 -9.22
N PHE A 304 24.41 -21.08 -10.38
CA PHE A 304 25.51 -20.20 -10.72
C PHE A 304 25.13 -19.47 -11.99
N LYS A 305 24.77 -18.20 -11.85
CA LYS A 305 24.40 -17.34 -12.99
C LYS A 305 25.61 -16.57 -13.47
N PHE A 306 25.81 -16.52 -14.78
CA PHE A 306 26.77 -15.61 -15.38
C PHE A 306 26.21 -14.19 -15.33
N GLU A 307 27.02 -13.25 -14.86
CA GLU A 307 26.62 -11.85 -14.72
C GLU A 307 26.55 -11.19 -16.09
N GLU A 308 27.63 -11.29 -16.87
CA GLU A 308 27.75 -10.69 -18.19
C GLU A 308 27.77 -11.74 -19.31
N PRO A 309 27.31 -11.39 -20.54
CA PRO A 309 26.72 -10.10 -20.95
C PRO A 309 25.22 -9.96 -20.62
N TYR A 310 24.66 -10.88 -19.83
CA TYR A 310 23.22 -10.97 -19.58
C TYR A 310 22.65 -9.82 -18.75
N LEU A 311 23.44 -9.26 -17.82
CA LEU A 311 23.06 -8.08 -17.06
C LEU A 311 22.93 -6.86 -17.98
N MET A 312 23.91 -6.64 -18.86
CA MET A 312 23.84 -5.59 -19.89
C MET A 312 22.59 -5.75 -20.78
N TYR A 313 22.30 -6.97 -21.26
CA TYR A 313 21.13 -7.22 -22.11
C TYR A 313 19.80 -6.91 -21.40
N ARG A 314 19.68 -7.24 -20.11
CA ARG A 314 18.51 -6.85 -19.30
C ARG A 314 18.42 -5.34 -19.17
N GLN A 315 19.53 -4.67 -18.92
CA GLN A 315 19.58 -3.22 -18.82
C GLN A 315 19.09 -2.55 -20.11
N TRP A 316 19.58 -2.99 -21.26
CA TRP A 316 19.15 -2.50 -22.57
C TRP A 316 17.65 -2.70 -22.79
N ARG A 317 17.12 -3.88 -22.48
CA ARG A 317 15.67 -4.16 -22.57
C ARG A 317 14.84 -3.21 -21.72
N GLU A 318 15.18 -3.06 -20.44
CA GLU A 318 14.41 -2.20 -19.53
C GLU A 318 14.56 -0.70 -19.89
N CYS A 319 15.73 -0.28 -20.36
CA CYS A 319 15.97 1.09 -20.82
C CYS A 319 15.18 1.40 -22.09
N THR A 320 15.12 0.48 -23.05
CA THR A 320 14.30 0.64 -24.26
C THR A 320 12.81 0.68 -23.92
N LYS A 321 12.33 -0.18 -23.01
CA LYS A 321 10.93 -0.11 -22.53
C LYS A 321 10.62 1.20 -21.81
N ALA A 322 11.53 1.71 -21.00
CA ALA A 322 11.38 3.01 -20.35
C ALA A 322 11.28 4.13 -21.38
N MET A 323 12.17 4.14 -22.38
CA MET A 323 12.17 5.10 -23.48
C MET A 323 10.85 5.09 -24.26
N ILE A 324 10.33 3.92 -24.64
CA ILE A 324 9.04 3.79 -25.36
C ILE A 324 7.89 4.29 -24.46
N SER A 325 7.96 4.06 -23.15
CA SER A 325 6.93 4.50 -22.18
C SER A 325 7.04 5.98 -21.77
N GLY A 326 7.93 6.76 -22.39
CA GLY A 326 8.17 8.17 -22.04
C GLY A 326 8.83 8.38 -20.67
N LYS A 327 9.44 7.35 -20.08
CA LYS A 327 10.19 7.43 -18.82
C LYS A 327 11.68 7.56 -19.11
N PRO A 328 12.45 8.32 -18.31
CA PRO A 328 13.89 8.39 -18.48
C PRO A 328 14.52 6.99 -18.25
N PRO A 329 15.34 6.49 -19.20
CA PRO A 329 16.12 5.28 -19.01
C PRO A 329 17.04 5.40 -17.79
N LYS A 330 17.20 4.32 -17.03
CA LYS A 330 18.08 4.28 -15.85
C LYS A 330 19.08 3.15 -16.00
N PHE A 331 20.36 3.49 -16.04
CA PHE A 331 21.47 2.56 -16.14
C PHE A 331 22.66 3.09 -15.33
N ARG A 332 23.48 2.18 -14.79
CA ARG A 332 24.66 2.53 -13.95
C ARG A 332 25.91 1.73 -14.31
N LYS A 333 25.76 0.57 -14.95
CA LYS A 333 26.85 -0.20 -15.55
C LYS A 333 26.74 -0.06 -17.07
N HIS A 334 27.80 -0.34 -17.80
CA HIS A 334 27.86 -0.30 -19.26
C HIS A 334 27.39 1.05 -19.82
N VAL A 335 27.73 2.16 -19.17
CA VAL A 335 27.14 3.48 -19.43
C VAL A 335 27.37 3.90 -20.87
N GLN A 336 28.63 3.89 -21.31
CA GLN A 336 29.02 4.31 -22.66
C GLN A 336 28.29 3.51 -23.75
N ILE A 337 28.40 2.18 -23.71
CA ILE A 337 27.79 1.32 -24.72
C ILE A 337 26.25 1.33 -24.63
N THR A 338 25.67 1.57 -23.45
CA THR A 338 24.22 1.71 -23.28
C THR A 338 23.70 3.01 -23.86
N GLU A 339 24.41 4.12 -23.73
CA GLU A 339 24.05 5.38 -24.39
C GLU A 339 24.06 5.24 -25.91
N GLU A 340 25.10 4.61 -26.46
CA GLU A 340 25.18 4.32 -27.89
C GLU A 340 24.04 3.41 -28.36
N TYR A 341 23.74 2.35 -27.60
CA TYR A 341 22.62 1.46 -27.86
C TYR A 341 21.29 2.23 -27.84
N LEU A 342 21.06 3.11 -26.87
CA LEU A 342 19.82 3.88 -26.77
C LEU A 342 19.66 4.90 -27.90
N LEU A 343 20.74 5.52 -28.35
CA LEU A 343 20.74 6.36 -29.54
C LEU A 343 20.39 5.56 -30.80
N TYR A 344 20.95 4.36 -30.95
CA TYR A 344 20.62 3.45 -32.04
C TYR A 344 19.16 3.00 -31.98
N ALA A 345 18.69 2.55 -30.81
CA ALA A 345 17.32 2.13 -30.58
C ALA A 345 16.32 3.26 -30.87
N ARG A 346 16.63 4.50 -30.48
CA ARG A 346 15.79 5.67 -30.78
C ARG A 346 15.62 5.89 -32.28
N LYS A 347 16.70 5.74 -33.07
CA LYS A 347 16.63 5.83 -34.54
C LYS A 347 15.75 4.73 -35.12
N ARG A 348 15.94 3.48 -34.68
CA ARG A 348 15.13 2.33 -35.14
C ARG A 348 13.64 2.48 -34.81
N LEU A 349 13.30 2.95 -33.61
CA LEU A 349 11.92 3.21 -33.19
C LEU A 349 11.28 4.38 -33.94
N ALA A 350 12.06 5.36 -34.40
CA ALA A 350 11.55 6.44 -35.23
C ALA A 350 11.28 5.98 -36.67
N THR A 351 12.09 5.05 -37.20
CA THR A 351 11.93 4.49 -38.54
C THR A 351 10.75 3.49 -38.60
N ASP A 352 10.63 2.59 -37.63
CA ASP A 352 9.56 1.60 -37.56
C ASP A 352 8.60 1.91 -36.39
N LYS A 353 7.42 2.44 -36.74
CA LYS A 353 6.39 2.85 -35.77
C LYS A 353 5.76 1.65 -35.03
N ASN A 354 5.82 0.44 -35.59
CA ASN A 354 5.23 -0.76 -34.97
C ASN A 354 6.18 -1.41 -33.97
N LEU A 355 7.49 -1.25 -34.14
CA LEU A 355 8.50 -1.83 -33.26
C LEU A 355 8.28 -1.48 -31.78
N GLY A 356 7.86 -0.25 -31.47
CA GLY A 356 7.59 0.17 -30.09
C GLY A 356 6.49 -0.63 -29.40
N GLN A 357 5.40 -0.95 -30.11
CA GLN A 357 4.30 -1.76 -29.58
C GLN A 357 4.74 -3.22 -29.40
N LEU A 358 5.41 -3.78 -30.40
CA LEU A 358 5.96 -5.14 -30.36
C LEU A 358 6.97 -5.31 -29.21
N TYR A 359 7.85 -4.34 -29.00
CA TYR A 359 8.85 -4.38 -27.93
C TYR A 359 8.22 -4.34 -26.53
N GLN A 360 7.12 -3.60 -26.35
CA GLN A 360 6.36 -3.65 -25.09
C GLN A 360 5.72 -5.02 -24.86
N ALA A 361 5.31 -5.70 -25.93
CA ALA A 361 4.80 -7.06 -25.91
C ALA A 361 5.91 -8.14 -25.91
N ASN A 362 7.18 -7.78 -25.67
CA ASN A 362 8.34 -8.68 -25.68
C ASN A 362 8.68 -9.32 -27.04
N HIS A 363 8.51 -8.58 -28.14
CA HIS A 363 8.96 -9.00 -29.47
C HIS A 363 9.95 -7.98 -30.07
N GLY A 364 10.98 -8.47 -30.74
CA GLY A 364 12.04 -7.65 -31.35
C GLY A 364 13.11 -7.16 -30.37
N ILE A 365 13.15 -7.70 -29.15
CA ILE A 365 14.16 -7.36 -28.12
C ILE A 365 15.52 -7.86 -28.56
N ILE A 366 15.58 -9.15 -28.90
CA ILE A 366 16.81 -9.84 -29.29
C ILE A 366 17.30 -9.33 -30.64
N ALA A 367 16.38 -9.13 -31.59
CA ALA A 367 16.69 -8.58 -32.91
C ALA A 367 17.32 -7.19 -32.78
N LEU A 368 16.70 -6.26 -32.04
CA LEU A 368 17.25 -4.90 -31.87
C LEU A 368 18.63 -4.89 -31.20
N ARG A 369 18.84 -5.78 -30.21
CA ARG A 369 20.15 -5.96 -29.57
C ARG A 369 21.19 -6.46 -30.56
N ASN A 370 20.91 -7.56 -31.25
CA ASN A 370 21.85 -8.20 -32.15
C ASN A 370 22.16 -7.30 -33.35
N ASP A 371 21.16 -6.55 -33.85
CA ASP A 371 21.34 -5.55 -34.90
C ASP A 371 22.31 -4.44 -34.46
N PHE A 372 22.23 -3.98 -33.21
CA PHE A 372 23.18 -3.00 -32.67
C PHE A 372 24.59 -3.59 -32.51
N LEU A 373 24.70 -4.81 -31.97
CA LEU A 373 25.98 -5.49 -31.82
C LEU A 373 26.67 -5.72 -33.18
N ALA A 374 25.89 -6.11 -34.20
CA ALA A 374 26.36 -6.23 -35.58
C ALA A 374 26.75 -4.88 -36.17
N PHE A 375 25.95 -3.82 -35.93
CA PHE A 375 26.26 -2.46 -36.36
C PHE A 375 27.60 -1.94 -35.79
N LYS A 376 27.92 -2.31 -34.55
CA LYS A 376 29.20 -1.98 -33.90
C LYS A 376 30.33 -2.96 -34.24
N ASN A 377 30.02 -4.07 -34.92
CA ASN A 377 30.93 -5.19 -35.19
C ASN A 377 31.57 -5.75 -33.90
N MET A 378 30.75 -6.02 -32.88
CA MET A 378 31.20 -6.49 -31.57
C MET A 378 30.34 -7.66 -31.08
N LYS A 379 30.92 -8.57 -30.29
CA LYS A 379 30.13 -9.55 -29.54
C LYS A 379 29.60 -8.91 -28.26
N GLY A 380 28.59 -9.53 -27.67
CA GLY A 380 28.04 -9.08 -26.39
C GLY A 380 29.03 -9.12 -25.24
N SER A 381 29.89 -10.16 -25.19
CA SER A 381 31.00 -10.26 -24.25
C SER A 381 31.95 -9.08 -24.37
N ASP A 382 32.32 -8.72 -25.59
CA ASP A 382 33.24 -7.61 -25.88
C ASP A 382 32.60 -6.28 -25.49
N ALA A 383 31.30 -6.12 -25.78
CA ALA A 383 30.52 -4.95 -25.42
C ALA A 383 30.37 -4.78 -23.89
N ALA A 384 30.24 -5.88 -23.14
CA ALA A 384 30.21 -5.84 -21.68
C ALA A 384 31.62 -5.58 -21.09
N ASN A 385 32.68 -6.00 -21.77
CA ASN A 385 34.06 -5.83 -21.33
C ASN A 385 34.67 -4.48 -21.72
N LEU A 386 34.06 -3.73 -22.64
CA LEU A 386 34.48 -2.36 -23.03
C LEU A 386 34.74 -1.48 -21.80
N GLU A 387 33.88 -1.57 -20.79
CA GLU A 387 33.96 -0.76 -19.57
C GLU A 387 34.91 -1.35 -18.51
N LEU A 388 35.34 -2.62 -18.65
CA LEU A 388 36.39 -3.22 -17.82
C LEU A 388 37.80 -2.83 -18.31
N SER A 389 37.94 -2.54 -19.61
CA SER A 389 39.21 -2.12 -20.24
C SER A 389 39.47 -0.60 -20.23
N ALA A 390 38.44 0.21 -20.00
CA ALA A 390 38.59 1.65 -19.78
C ALA A 390 38.62 1.90 -18.26
N PRO A 391 39.64 2.59 -17.70
CA PRO A 391 39.61 2.97 -16.30
C PRO A 391 38.31 3.76 -16.06
N SER A 392 37.55 3.32 -15.06
CA SER A 392 36.20 3.80 -14.70
C SER A 392 36.13 5.33 -14.66
N THR A 393 35.75 5.94 -15.78
CA THR A 393 35.53 7.38 -15.92
C THR A 393 34.04 7.73 -15.80
N ALA A 394 33.15 6.72 -15.80
CA ALA A 394 31.70 6.90 -15.72
C ALA A 394 31.18 7.33 -14.32
N ASP A 395 31.97 7.15 -13.27
CA ASP A 395 31.65 7.55 -11.89
C ASP A 395 32.21 8.94 -11.52
N ILE A 396 33.05 9.53 -12.37
CA ILE A 396 33.75 10.79 -12.09
C ILE A 396 32.89 11.95 -12.61
N ASN A 397 32.18 12.63 -11.72
CA ASN A 397 31.40 13.80 -12.10
C ASN A 397 32.20 15.08 -11.83
N THR A 398 32.93 15.54 -12.85
CA THR A 398 33.73 16.77 -12.81
C THR A 398 32.88 18.05 -12.73
N GLU A 399 31.58 18.00 -13.01
CA GLU A 399 30.71 19.19 -12.99
C GLU A 399 30.19 19.52 -11.58
N VAL A 400 30.25 18.57 -10.65
CA VAL A 400 29.74 18.75 -9.29
C VAL A 400 30.77 19.47 -8.41
N THR A 401 30.46 20.72 -8.07
CA THR A 401 31.28 21.58 -7.19
C THR A 401 30.58 21.95 -5.88
N ARG A 402 29.27 21.65 -5.74
CA ARG A 402 28.44 21.97 -4.56
C ARG A 402 27.16 21.13 -4.49
N ASP A 403 26.33 21.38 -3.49
CA ASP A 403 25.02 20.76 -3.21
C ASP A 403 25.07 19.25 -2.98
N VAL A 404 26.09 18.79 -2.25
CA VAL A 404 26.28 17.38 -1.87
C VAL A 404 25.85 17.14 -0.42
N ILE A 405 25.02 16.12 -0.20
CA ILE A 405 24.59 15.68 1.13
C ILE A 405 25.17 14.30 1.41
N LEU A 406 25.99 14.20 2.44
CA LEU A 406 26.53 12.92 2.92
C LEU A 406 25.57 12.30 3.94
N VAL A 407 25.10 11.09 3.65
CA VAL A 407 24.07 10.39 4.44
C VAL A 407 24.65 9.09 5.00
N PRO A 408 25.02 9.04 6.30
CA PRO A 408 25.49 7.81 6.93
C PRO A 408 24.38 6.77 7.00
N ILE A 409 24.72 5.51 6.74
CA ILE A 409 23.87 4.34 6.96
C ILE A 409 24.65 3.40 7.88
N ALA A 410 24.34 3.45 9.17
CA ALA A 410 25.09 2.73 10.21
C ALA A 410 24.24 2.45 11.46
N THR A 411 24.79 1.66 12.38
CA THR A 411 24.28 1.51 13.75
C THR A 411 25.04 2.43 14.72
N ILE A 412 24.69 2.40 16.00
CA ILE A 412 25.36 3.19 17.05
C ILE A 412 26.77 2.64 17.25
N GLY A 413 27.78 3.51 17.40
CA GLY A 413 29.16 3.11 17.67
C GLY A 413 30.05 2.91 16.43
N CYS A 414 29.51 2.96 15.20
CA CYS A 414 30.32 2.81 13.97
C CYS A 414 31.27 3.98 13.65
N GLY A 415 31.29 5.06 14.44
CA GLY A 415 32.19 6.21 14.19
C GLY A 415 31.66 7.32 13.27
N LYS A 416 30.37 7.31 12.90
CA LYS A 416 29.75 8.34 12.02
C LYS A 416 30.07 9.79 12.41
N THR A 417 29.81 10.15 13.67
CA THR A 417 30.05 11.50 14.19
C THR A 417 31.53 11.87 14.16
N THR A 418 32.40 10.91 14.46
CA THR A 418 33.85 11.10 14.43
C THR A 418 34.32 11.43 13.01
N ILE A 419 33.86 10.66 12.01
CA ILE A 419 34.16 10.95 10.60
C ILE A 419 33.54 12.28 10.18
N ALA A 420 32.32 12.59 10.62
CA ALA A 420 31.66 13.84 10.26
C ALA A 420 32.40 15.08 10.79
N VAL A 421 32.89 15.04 12.03
CA VAL A 421 33.69 16.11 12.64
C VAL A 421 35.04 16.24 11.93
N ALA A 422 35.71 15.13 11.62
CA ALA A 422 36.98 15.16 10.89
C ALA A 422 36.82 15.77 9.48
N LEU A 423 35.79 15.38 8.73
CA LEU A 423 35.48 15.97 7.42
C LEU A 423 35.15 17.47 7.52
N THR A 424 34.48 17.89 8.59
CA THR A 424 34.20 19.30 8.86
C THR A 424 35.48 20.08 9.14
N HIS A 425 36.42 19.52 9.91
CA HIS A 425 37.71 20.14 10.18
C HIS A 425 38.59 20.24 8.93
N LEU A 426 38.59 19.21 8.08
CA LEU A 426 39.40 19.16 6.86
C LEU A 426 38.99 20.20 5.80
N PHE A 427 37.67 20.32 5.57
CA PHE A 427 37.13 21.02 4.40
C PHE A 427 36.16 22.16 4.73
N GLY A 428 35.85 22.38 6.01
CA GLY A 428 34.86 23.37 6.42
C GLY A 428 33.45 23.03 5.94
N TRP A 429 33.09 21.76 5.85
CA TRP A 429 31.75 21.32 5.44
C TRP A 429 30.71 21.52 6.53
N GLY A 430 29.43 21.51 6.18
CA GLY A 430 28.34 21.59 7.15
C GLY A 430 28.11 20.26 7.86
N HIS A 431 27.74 20.30 9.15
CA HIS A 431 27.43 19.10 9.94
C HIS A 431 26.17 19.32 10.78
N ILE A 432 25.15 18.49 10.56
CA ILE A 432 23.91 18.51 11.35
C ILE A 432 23.74 17.16 12.04
N GLN A 433 23.71 17.19 13.36
CA GLN A 433 23.48 16.01 14.19
C GLN A 433 22.01 15.86 14.55
N ASN A 434 21.44 14.70 14.23
CA ASN A 434 20.05 14.43 14.56
C ASN A 434 19.80 14.50 16.07
N ASP A 435 20.80 14.18 16.91
CA ASP A 435 20.71 14.16 18.38
C ASP A 435 20.55 15.54 19.02
N ASN A 436 20.94 16.61 18.31
CA ASN A 436 20.72 17.99 18.74
C ASN A 436 19.28 18.48 18.54
N ILE A 437 18.43 17.71 17.83
CA ILE A 437 17.07 18.13 17.47
C ILE A 437 16.04 17.51 18.41
N THR A 438 15.31 18.37 19.13
CA THR A 438 14.30 17.97 20.14
C THR A 438 12.88 18.40 19.73
N GLY A 439 11.84 17.76 20.30
CA GLY A 439 10.44 18.12 20.11
C GLY A 439 9.68 17.29 19.05
N LYS A 440 8.41 17.65 18.79
CA LYS A 440 7.54 16.99 17.79
C LYS A 440 8.03 17.27 16.36
N GLY A 441 7.92 16.29 15.46
CA GLY A 441 8.29 16.46 14.04
C GLY A 441 9.80 16.45 13.76
N ARG A 442 10.58 15.67 14.52
CA ARG A 442 12.06 15.60 14.39
C ARG A 442 12.55 15.25 12.97
N PRO A 443 12.02 14.26 12.22
CA PRO A 443 12.57 13.91 10.91
C PRO A 443 12.46 15.02 9.84
N PRO A 444 11.31 15.70 9.65
CA PRO A 444 11.24 16.84 8.73
C PRO A 444 12.10 18.04 9.16
N ARG A 445 12.20 18.29 10.47
CA ARG A 445 13.06 19.38 11.00
C ARG A 445 14.55 19.10 10.78
N PHE A 446 14.96 17.84 10.89
CA PHE A 446 16.32 17.42 10.56
C PHE A 446 16.64 17.66 9.09
N THR A 447 15.77 17.23 8.18
CA THR A 447 15.96 17.49 6.74
C THR A 447 15.98 18.98 6.44
N LYS A 448 15.10 19.77 7.07
CA LYS A 448 15.12 21.22 6.91
C LYS A 448 16.46 21.84 7.35
N ALA A 449 16.97 21.47 8.53
CA ALA A 449 18.24 21.98 9.03
C ALA A 449 19.43 21.61 8.11
N VAL A 450 19.41 20.41 7.52
CA VAL A 450 20.41 20.00 6.51
C VAL A 450 20.33 20.88 5.26
N LEU A 451 19.13 21.16 4.76
CA LEU A 451 18.93 21.99 3.56
C LEU A 451 19.24 23.46 3.80
N ASP A 452 18.88 24.00 4.98
CA ASP A 452 19.19 25.37 5.37
C ASP A 452 20.73 25.56 5.41
N LEU A 453 21.48 24.61 5.96
CA LEU A 453 22.96 24.66 5.99
C LEU A 453 23.60 24.43 4.61
N LEU A 454 22.94 23.69 3.72
CA LEU A 454 23.43 23.42 2.36
C LEU A 454 23.41 24.70 1.49
N GLN A 455 22.59 25.69 1.84
CA GLN A 455 22.62 27.00 1.17
C GLN A 455 23.95 27.73 1.44
N GLU A 456 24.55 27.52 2.61
CA GLU A 456 25.78 28.20 3.04
C GLU A 456 27.05 27.39 2.71
N ARG A 457 26.96 26.06 2.73
CA ARG A 457 28.11 25.14 2.59
C ARG A 457 27.93 24.21 1.37
N PRO A 458 28.99 23.93 0.60
CA PRO A 458 28.89 23.09 -0.61
C PRO A 458 28.57 21.61 -0.30
N VAL A 459 28.92 21.15 0.91
CA VAL A 459 28.65 19.80 1.38
C VAL A 459 28.07 19.86 2.78
N VAL A 460 27.04 19.06 3.06
CA VAL A 460 26.47 18.91 4.41
C VAL A 460 26.37 17.43 4.79
N ILE A 461 26.88 17.10 5.97
CA ILE A 461 26.78 15.77 6.57
C ILE A 461 25.51 15.68 7.41
N ALA A 462 24.58 14.83 6.97
CA ALA A 462 23.35 14.53 7.66
C ALA A 462 23.56 13.40 8.68
N ASP A 463 24.19 13.71 9.83
CA ASP A 463 24.57 12.75 10.88
C ASP A 463 23.35 12.15 11.60
N ARG A 464 22.83 11.06 11.01
CA ARG A 464 21.77 10.19 11.50
C ARG A 464 22.11 8.74 11.12
N ASN A 465 21.63 7.76 11.90
CA ASN A 465 21.89 6.35 11.65
C ASN A 465 21.33 5.83 10.30
N ASN A 466 20.12 6.24 9.91
CA ASN A 466 19.42 5.76 8.71
C ASN A 466 19.42 4.22 8.55
N ALA A 467 19.33 3.51 9.68
CA ALA A 467 19.48 2.06 9.77
C ALA A 467 18.35 1.31 9.03
N GLN A 468 17.16 1.92 8.92
CA GLN A 468 15.99 1.29 8.28
C GLN A 468 15.65 1.92 6.93
N LYS A 469 15.08 1.13 6.01
CA LYS A 469 14.65 1.60 4.67
C LYS A 469 13.68 2.77 4.75
N HIS A 470 12.76 2.77 5.69
CA HIS A 470 11.79 3.87 5.82
C HIS A 470 12.44 5.20 6.21
N GLU A 471 13.56 5.18 6.93
CA GLU A 471 14.35 6.37 7.30
C GLU A 471 15.08 6.92 6.07
N ARG A 472 15.69 6.04 5.27
CA ARG A 472 16.33 6.38 3.99
C ARG A 472 15.33 6.93 2.98
N LYS A 473 14.16 6.30 2.88
CA LYS A 473 13.05 6.80 2.07
C LYS A 473 12.65 8.21 2.49
N GLN A 474 12.54 8.48 3.79
CA GLN A 474 12.15 9.81 4.28
C GLN A 474 13.19 10.87 3.89
N ILE A 475 14.48 10.66 4.16
CA ILE A 475 15.48 11.68 3.83
C ILE A 475 15.62 11.90 2.31
N LEU A 476 15.60 10.83 1.51
CA LEU A 476 15.64 10.91 0.05
C LEU A 476 14.43 11.65 -0.53
N THR A 477 13.23 11.34 -0.02
CA THR A 477 11.99 11.98 -0.47
C THR A 477 11.95 13.44 -0.07
N ASP A 478 12.23 13.75 1.19
CA ASP A 478 12.10 15.10 1.73
C ASP A 478 13.16 16.06 1.15
N VAL A 479 14.37 15.56 0.85
CA VAL A 479 15.40 16.33 0.13
C VAL A 479 14.98 16.56 -1.31
N LYS A 480 14.66 15.52 -2.09
CA LYS A 480 14.36 15.67 -3.53
C LYS A 480 13.09 16.49 -3.79
N ILE A 481 12.17 16.58 -2.83
CA ILE A 481 11.00 17.48 -2.91
C ILE A 481 11.42 18.95 -2.81
N GLN A 482 12.37 19.27 -1.93
CA GLN A 482 12.77 20.65 -1.63
C GLN A 482 13.96 21.13 -2.46
N HIS A 483 14.87 20.23 -2.85
CA HIS A 483 16.07 20.49 -3.63
C HIS A 483 16.29 19.34 -4.63
N LYS A 484 15.69 19.47 -5.82
CA LYS A 484 15.66 18.40 -6.83
C LYS A 484 17.05 17.98 -7.30
N ASP A 485 17.97 18.94 -7.38
CA ASP A 485 19.30 18.76 -7.95
C ASP A 485 20.37 18.40 -6.91
N ALA A 486 20.02 18.37 -5.61
CA ALA A 486 20.97 18.01 -4.55
C ALA A 486 21.42 16.55 -4.71
N ARG A 487 22.72 16.29 -4.60
CA ARG A 487 23.30 14.94 -4.69
C ARG A 487 23.33 14.29 -3.32
N LEU A 488 22.79 13.09 -3.17
CA LEU A 488 22.83 12.34 -1.92
C LEU A 488 23.81 11.17 -2.03
N VAL A 489 24.89 11.21 -1.25
CA VAL A 489 25.91 10.16 -1.21
C VAL A 489 25.72 9.35 0.08
N ALA A 490 25.55 8.05 -0.04
CA ALA A 490 25.44 7.16 1.11
C ALA A 490 26.84 6.81 1.65
N LEU A 491 27.13 7.15 2.91
CA LEU A 491 28.28 6.61 3.64
C LEU A 491 27.83 5.32 4.32
N TYR A 492 27.97 4.20 3.61
CA TYR A 492 27.42 2.91 4.02
C TYR A 492 28.42 2.13 4.86
N PHE A 493 28.17 2.05 6.16
CA PHE A 493 28.90 1.14 7.04
C PHE A 493 28.32 -0.27 6.86
N LYS A 494 29.09 -1.14 6.23
CA LYS A 494 28.64 -2.46 5.76
C LYS A 494 28.34 -3.42 6.92
N HIS A 495 27.05 -3.61 7.21
CA HIS A 495 26.58 -4.67 8.11
C HIS A 495 25.97 -5.79 7.28
N ASP A 496 26.63 -6.93 7.26
CA ASP A 496 26.22 -8.17 6.61
C ASP A 496 25.96 -9.25 7.65
N ALA A 497 25.22 -10.29 7.27
CA ALA A 497 24.98 -11.43 8.14
C ALA A 497 26.27 -12.15 8.60
N SER A 498 27.39 -11.98 7.90
CA SER A 498 28.69 -12.56 8.28
C SER A 498 29.50 -11.74 9.27
N ASN A 499 29.31 -10.43 9.36
CA ASN A 499 30.09 -9.56 10.24
C ASN A 499 29.25 -8.94 11.36
N ILE A 500 27.93 -9.18 11.41
CA ILE A 500 27.03 -8.51 12.37
C ILE A 500 27.40 -8.77 13.83
N ASP A 501 27.94 -9.95 14.16
CA ASP A 501 28.39 -10.29 15.51
C ASP A 501 29.70 -9.59 15.88
N GLU A 502 30.61 -9.47 14.91
CA GLU A 502 31.87 -8.74 15.07
C GLU A 502 31.62 -7.23 15.17
N VAL A 503 30.77 -6.68 14.30
CA VAL A 503 30.32 -5.29 14.36
C VAL A 503 29.64 -4.99 15.69
N ARG A 504 28.80 -5.90 16.18
CA ARG A 504 28.18 -5.80 17.51
C ARG A 504 29.25 -5.71 18.61
N LYS A 505 30.25 -6.58 18.60
CA LYS A 505 31.35 -6.57 19.59
C LYS A 505 32.15 -5.27 19.52
N VAL A 506 32.64 -4.89 18.34
CA VAL A 506 33.49 -3.71 18.13
C VAL A 506 32.76 -2.41 18.46
N THR A 507 31.50 -2.26 18.05
CA THR A 507 30.71 -1.05 18.36
C THR A 507 30.42 -0.94 19.86
N GLN A 508 30.19 -2.06 20.56
CA GLN A 508 30.00 -2.06 22.02
C GLN A 508 31.29 -1.64 22.74
N GLU A 509 32.43 -2.24 22.38
CA GLU A 509 33.74 -1.90 22.94
C GLU A 509 34.08 -0.42 22.73
N ARG A 510 33.85 0.11 21.52
CA ARG A 510 34.09 1.53 21.19
C ARG A 510 33.24 2.49 22.02
N VAL A 511 31.97 2.18 22.24
CA VAL A 511 31.10 3.06 23.03
C VAL A 511 31.40 2.94 24.53
N LEU A 512 31.75 1.75 25.02
CA LEU A 512 32.19 1.56 26.40
C LEU A 512 33.51 2.29 26.69
N ALA A 513 34.49 2.20 25.79
CA ALA A 513 35.78 2.90 25.91
C ALA A 513 35.64 4.43 25.87
N ARG A 514 34.62 4.95 25.16
CA ARG A 514 34.34 6.39 25.06
C ARG A 514 33.69 6.98 26.34
N GLY A 515 33.17 6.13 27.24
CA GLY A 515 32.63 6.57 28.53
C GLY A 515 31.49 7.61 28.42
N ASP A 516 31.44 8.55 29.36
CA ASP A 516 30.39 9.59 29.46
C ASP A 516 30.56 10.77 28.46
N ASN A 517 31.53 10.68 27.53
CA ASN A 517 31.72 11.64 26.44
C ASN A 517 30.77 11.38 25.25
N HIS A 518 29.80 10.47 25.40
CA HIS A 518 28.74 10.24 24.43
C HIS A 518 27.50 11.09 24.74
N GLN A 519 26.96 11.78 23.73
CA GLN A 519 25.89 12.77 23.90
C GLN A 519 24.57 12.23 24.50
N THR A 520 24.22 10.99 24.19
CA THR A 520 22.92 10.39 24.58
C THR A 520 23.02 9.37 25.72
N ILE A 521 24.24 8.99 26.15
CA ILE A 521 24.45 7.74 26.90
C ILE A 521 25.43 7.97 28.05
N HIS A 522 24.99 7.65 29.27
CA HIS A 522 25.84 7.58 30.45
C HIS A 522 26.36 6.14 30.59
N ALA A 523 27.52 5.85 29.99
CA ALA A 523 28.08 4.50 29.93
C ALA A 523 28.45 3.96 31.32
N ALA A 524 28.71 4.85 32.29
CA ALA A 524 29.11 4.48 33.65
C ALA A 524 27.93 4.13 34.59
N SER A 525 26.69 4.55 34.30
CA SER A 525 25.58 4.46 35.27
C SER A 525 24.44 3.49 34.90
N ASP A 526 24.35 2.97 33.66
CA ASP A 526 23.24 2.07 33.27
C ASP A 526 23.58 1.13 32.07
N GLN A 527 24.69 0.40 32.14
CA GLN A 527 25.23 -0.48 31.06
C GLN A 527 24.17 -1.41 30.41
N ASN A 528 23.31 -2.04 31.21
CA ASN A 528 22.32 -3.01 30.71
C ASN A 528 21.20 -2.38 29.86
N LYS A 529 20.79 -1.14 30.18
CA LYS A 529 19.77 -0.43 29.38
C LYS A 529 20.34 0.00 28.04
N PHE A 530 21.61 0.37 28.03
CA PHE A 530 22.33 0.82 26.85
C PHE A 530 22.58 -0.31 25.85
N LEU A 531 23.05 -1.48 26.31
CA LEU A 531 23.19 -2.67 25.47
C LEU A 531 21.88 -3.02 24.76
N GLY A 532 20.74 -2.92 25.46
CA GLY A 532 19.42 -3.15 24.85
C GLY A 532 19.01 -2.14 23.77
N VAL A 533 19.53 -0.89 23.83
CA VAL A 533 19.28 0.12 22.79
C VAL A 533 20.15 -0.14 21.56
N MET A 534 21.43 -0.43 21.75
CA MET A 534 22.34 -0.82 20.66
C MET A 534 21.81 -2.04 19.92
N GLU A 535 21.41 -3.06 20.68
CA GLU A 535 20.82 -4.28 20.15
C GLU A 535 19.59 -3.97 19.29
N GLY A 536 18.73 -3.06 19.78
CA GLY A 536 17.56 -2.62 19.02
C GLY A 536 17.88 -1.91 17.70
N PHE A 537 19.06 -1.31 17.53
CA PHE A 537 19.49 -0.74 16.25
C PHE A 537 20.12 -1.79 15.33
N VAL A 538 20.88 -2.74 15.88
CA VAL A 538 21.44 -3.87 15.14
C VAL A 538 20.33 -4.79 14.62
N ASP A 539 19.39 -5.18 15.48
CA ASP A 539 18.24 -6.05 15.14
C ASP A 539 17.32 -5.48 14.06
N ARG A 540 17.26 -4.15 13.98
CA ARG A 540 16.39 -3.42 13.06
C ARG A 540 17.11 -2.91 11.82
N PHE A 541 18.43 -3.12 11.73
CA PHE A 541 19.24 -2.66 10.61
C PHE A 541 18.82 -3.38 9.32
N GLU A 542 18.59 -2.61 8.27
CA GLU A 542 18.28 -3.11 6.93
C GLU A 542 19.41 -2.69 5.98
N PRO A 543 20.22 -3.65 5.47
CA PRO A 543 21.32 -3.37 4.55
C PRO A 543 20.90 -2.48 3.37
N LEU A 544 21.83 -1.64 2.90
CA LEU A 544 21.61 -0.84 1.70
C LEU A 544 21.64 -1.75 0.47
N VAL A 545 20.66 -1.60 -0.41
CA VAL A 545 20.58 -2.37 -1.66
C VAL A 545 20.50 -1.41 -2.85
N PRO A 546 21.63 -1.11 -3.52
CA PRO A 546 21.78 0.05 -4.43
C PRO A 546 20.79 0.14 -5.60
N PHE A 547 20.06 -0.93 -5.92
CA PHE A 547 19.15 -1.02 -7.08
C PHE A 547 17.68 -1.26 -6.68
N SER A 548 17.35 -1.15 -5.40
CA SER A 548 16.00 -1.35 -4.90
C SER A 548 15.49 -0.10 -4.21
N ARG A 549 14.22 0.25 -4.41
CA ARG A 549 13.61 1.36 -3.67
C ARG A 549 13.64 1.09 -2.16
N PRO A 550 14.05 2.07 -1.33
CA PRO A 550 14.34 3.47 -1.67
C PRO A 550 15.81 3.76 -2.02
N ASP A 551 16.70 2.79 -1.87
CA ASP A 551 18.15 2.97 -1.94
C ASP A 551 18.67 3.25 -3.36
N ASP A 552 17.85 2.96 -4.39
CA ASP A 552 18.06 3.42 -5.77
C ASP A 552 18.00 4.96 -5.92
N GLY A 553 17.60 5.69 -4.87
CA GLY A 553 17.56 7.14 -4.84
C GLY A 553 18.88 7.83 -4.46
N PHE A 554 19.88 7.11 -3.95
CA PHE A 554 21.22 7.68 -3.72
C PHE A 554 21.99 7.84 -5.04
N ASP A 555 22.70 8.95 -5.16
CA ASP A 555 23.52 9.30 -6.33
C ASP A 555 24.83 8.49 -6.34
N ALA A 556 25.43 8.24 -5.17
CA ALA A 556 26.61 7.39 -5.00
C ALA A 556 26.61 6.67 -3.65
N VAL A 557 27.41 5.61 -3.51
CA VAL A 557 27.59 4.84 -2.27
C VAL A 557 29.07 4.64 -1.99
N VAL A 558 29.52 5.13 -0.84
CA VAL A 558 30.87 4.91 -0.31
C VAL A 558 30.77 3.80 0.73
N ASN A 559 31.47 2.70 0.49
CA ASN A 559 31.48 1.56 1.41
C ASN A 559 32.54 1.79 2.49
N LEU A 560 32.11 1.73 3.75
CA LEU A 560 32.95 1.85 4.94
C LEU A 560 32.87 0.57 5.74
N ASP A 561 33.97 0.22 6.40
CA ASP A 561 34.03 -0.93 7.27
C ASP A 561 33.73 -0.54 8.73
N PRO A 562 32.60 -0.95 9.32
CA PRO A 562 32.31 -0.68 10.72
C PRO A 562 33.31 -1.30 11.71
N THR A 563 34.09 -2.32 11.31
CA THR A 563 35.12 -2.94 12.17
C THR A 563 36.48 -2.24 12.09
N ALA A 564 36.79 -1.60 10.96
CA ALA A 564 37.99 -0.79 10.77
C ALA A 564 38.02 0.47 11.65
N GLU A 565 39.22 0.99 11.90
CA GLU A 565 39.42 2.23 12.65
C GLU A 565 38.80 3.44 11.93
N SER A 566 38.37 4.45 12.69
CA SER A 566 37.76 5.67 12.13
C SER A 566 38.69 6.41 11.17
N ARG A 567 40.01 6.34 11.38
CA ARG A 567 41.03 6.97 10.52
C ARG A 567 41.12 6.32 9.14
N GLN A 568 41.03 4.99 9.08
CA GLN A 568 41.01 4.24 7.81
C GLN A 568 39.72 4.50 7.03
N ASN A 569 38.59 4.54 7.74
CA ASN A 569 37.30 4.89 7.12
C ASN A 569 37.25 6.35 6.64
N LEU A 570 37.90 7.28 7.35
CA LEU A 570 38.03 8.66 6.91
C LEU A 570 38.80 8.75 5.59
N GLU A 571 39.94 8.06 5.49
CA GLU A 571 40.74 8.01 4.27
C GLU A 571 39.99 7.35 3.11
N THR A 572 39.30 6.24 3.37
CA THR A 572 38.43 5.59 2.38
C THR A 572 37.34 6.54 1.89
N ALA A 573 36.70 7.28 2.80
CA ALA A 573 35.67 8.25 2.46
C ALA A 573 36.22 9.40 1.61
N VAL A 574 37.38 9.95 1.98
CA VAL A 574 38.04 11.04 1.26
C VAL A 574 38.49 10.61 -0.14
N ASN A 575 39.13 9.44 -0.26
CA ASN A 575 39.60 8.92 -1.54
C ASN A 575 38.43 8.61 -2.49
N GLU A 576 37.37 7.97 -2.00
CA GLU A 576 36.19 7.68 -2.83
C GLU A 576 35.42 8.95 -3.19
N LEU A 577 35.27 9.91 -2.27
CA LEU A 577 34.60 11.17 -2.58
C LEU A 577 35.40 12.00 -3.60
N HIS A 578 36.73 11.99 -3.53
CA HIS A 578 37.58 12.67 -4.50
C HIS A 578 37.55 11.95 -5.86
N ARG A 579 37.51 10.62 -5.87
CA ARG A 579 37.30 9.83 -7.10
C ARG A 579 35.97 10.17 -7.77
N LEU A 580 34.89 10.26 -7.00
CA LEU A 580 33.54 10.55 -7.51
C LEU A 580 33.37 12.02 -7.91
N TYR A 581 33.95 12.95 -7.16
CA TYR A 581 33.78 14.40 -7.32
C TYR A 581 35.13 15.12 -7.18
N PRO A 582 36.02 15.03 -8.18
CA PRO A 582 37.39 15.56 -8.08
C PRO A 582 37.43 17.09 -7.93
N ASN A 583 36.43 17.79 -8.48
CA ASN A 583 36.33 19.25 -8.41
C ASN A 583 35.59 19.76 -7.15
N LEU A 584 35.20 18.87 -6.24
CA LEU A 584 34.51 19.24 -4.99
C LEU A 584 35.48 19.71 -3.90
N PHE A 585 36.68 19.11 -3.84
CA PHE A 585 37.72 19.45 -2.87
C PHE A 585 39.08 18.87 -3.29
N GLU A 586 40.16 19.45 -2.80
CA GLU A 586 41.53 18.96 -3.00
C GLU A 586 41.87 17.83 -2.02
N LEU A 587 42.56 16.80 -2.51
CA LEU A 587 42.93 15.65 -1.69
C LEU A 587 43.90 16.07 -0.55
N PRO A 588 43.55 15.87 0.73
CA PRO A 588 44.42 16.22 1.86
C PRO A 588 45.58 15.22 1.99
N SER A 589 46.69 15.68 2.57
CA SER A 589 47.82 14.80 2.93
C SER A 589 47.46 13.88 4.10
N ALA A 590 48.20 12.77 4.25
CA ALA A 590 48.02 11.84 5.37
C ALA A 590 48.17 12.53 6.74
N GLU A 591 49.11 13.47 6.87
CA GLU A 591 49.32 14.26 8.09
C GLU A 591 48.09 15.11 8.45
N ARG A 592 47.43 15.72 7.46
CA ARG A 592 46.19 16.49 7.68
C ARG A 592 45.02 15.60 8.07
N LEU A 593 44.95 14.38 7.54
CA LEU A 593 43.95 13.39 7.95
C LEU A 593 44.16 12.95 9.41
N ASP A 594 45.41 12.79 9.83
CA ASP A 594 45.77 12.45 11.21
C ASP A 594 45.44 13.59 12.18
N GLU A 595 45.78 14.83 11.80
CA GLU A 595 45.45 16.04 12.56
C GLU A 595 43.93 16.20 12.74
N ALA A 596 43.15 16.07 11.66
CA ALA A 596 41.69 16.15 11.72
C ALA A 596 41.07 15.04 12.57
N MET A 597 41.66 13.84 12.57
CA MET A 597 41.22 12.76 13.45
C MET A 597 41.53 13.06 14.92
N LYS A 598 42.72 13.61 15.20
CA LYS A 598 43.09 14.02 16.54
C LYS A 598 42.15 15.11 17.07
N ALA A 599 41.86 16.13 16.26
CA ALA A 599 40.88 17.18 16.59
C ALA A 599 39.48 16.59 16.86
N ALA A 600 39.03 15.62 16.07
CA ALA A 600 37.73 14.96 16.29
C ALA A 600 37.64 14.13 17.58
N PHE A 601 38.78 13.67 18.13
CA PHE A 601 38.83 13.00 19.43
C PHE A 601 39.02 13.98 20.61
N ASP A 602 39.86 15.01 20.44
CA ASP A 602 40.28 15.92 21.51
C ASP A 602 39.33 17.12 21.70
N GLU A 603 38.75 17.66 20.63
CA GLU A 603 37.97 18.92 20.65
C GLU A 603 36.44 18.72 20.62
N TYR A 604 35.96 17.49 20.39
CA TYR A 604 34.53 17.22 20.30
C TYR A 604 33.84 17.22 21.67
N GLN A 605 33.12 18.30 21.99
CA GLN A 605 32.22 18.36 23.15
C GLN A 605 30.74 18.16 22.75
N PRO A 606 30.03 17.16 23.30
CA PRO A 606 28.62 16.94 22.96
C PRO A 606 27.71 18.05 23.50
N GLY A 607 26.97 18.73 22.62
CA GLY A 607 26.24 19.96 22.95
C GLY A 607 25.00 19.82 23.85
N LEU A 608 24.25 18.72 23.77
CA LEU A 608 22.98 18.50 24.51
C LEU A 608 22.91 17.07 25.05
N LYS A 609 22.97 16.87 26.38
CA LYS A 609 22.84 15.56 27.03
C LYS A 609 21.36 15.15 27.18
N HIS A 610 20.98 14.00 26.62
CA HIS A 610 19.62 13.45 26.74
C HIS A 610 19.55 12.38 27.83
N THR A 611 18.64 12.52 28.81
CA THR A 611 18.37 11.47 29.80
C THR A 611 17.45 10.41 29.19
N ILE A 612 17.86 9.14 29.20
CA ILE A 612 17.04 8.02 28.71
C ILE A 612 15.84 7.84 29.67
N PRO A 613 14.58 7.97 29.23
CA PRO A 613 13.42 7.77 30.11
C PRO A 613 13.32 6.32 30.55
N ASP A 614 13.19 6.10 31.86
CA ASP A 614 13.22 4.78 32.50
C ASP A 614 12.06 3.88 32.04
N ARG A 615 12.34 3.03 31.07
CA ARG A 615 11.45 1.95 30.63
C ARG A 615 12.07 0.64 31.10
N GLY A 616 11.64 0.20 32.28
CA GLY A 616 12.13 -1.00 32.98
C GLY A 616 12.51 -2.15 32.04
N GLY A 617 13.77 -2.58 32.16
CA GLY A 617 14.39 -3.59 31.31
C GLY A 617 13.78 -4.98 31.49
N ARG A 618 13.57 -5.68 30.37
CA ARG A 618 13.36 -7.13 30.36
C ARG A 618 14.73 -7.80 30.38
N GLN A 619 15.18 -8.26 31.54
CA GLN A 619 16.26 -9.24 31.63
C GLN A 619 15.70 -10.64 31.31
N ASN A 620 16.26 -11.29 30.31
CA ASN A 620 16.13 -12.74 30.08
C ASN A 620 17.19 -13.44 30.92
N LYS A 621 16.78 -14.32 31.84
CA LYS A 621 17.61 -15.45 32.31
C LYS A 621 17.00 -16.76 31.77
N PRO A 622 17.82 -17.77 31.42
CA PRO A 622 17.34 -18.99 30.80
C PRO A 622 16.79 -19.97 31.85
N GLY A 623 15.67 -20.62 31.50
CA GLY A 623 15.23 -21.93 32.02
C GLY A 623 15.07 -22.11 33.54
N GLN A 624 13.84 -21.97 34.05
CA GLN A 624 13.12 -23.01 34.81
C GLN A 624 11.78 -22.48 35.35
N GLN A 625 10.81 -23.39 35.42
CA GLN A 625 9.42 -23.16 35.78
C GLN A 625 9.25 -22.65 37.21
N ALA A 626 8.59 -21.49 37.37
CA ALA A 626 7.62 -21.23 38.44
C ALA A 626 6.83 -19.97 38.07
N GLN A 627 5.52 -20.11 37.86
CA GLN A 627 4.62 -18.98 37.71
C GLN A 627 4.53 -18.21 39.02
N GLN A 628 5.06 -16.99 39.05
CA GLN A 628 4.63 -15.95 39.99
C GLN A 628 4.25 -14.66 39.25
N PRO A 629 3.19 -13.96 39.70
CA PRO A 629 2.44 -13.02 38.87
C PRO A 629 3.11 -11.64 38.78
N LYS A 630 3.19 -11.10 37.55
CA LYS A 630 3.62 -9.72 37.29
C LYS A 630 2.62 -8.71 37.88
N LYS A 631 3.08 -7.83 38.78
CA LYS A 631 2.31 -6.65 39.25
C LYS A 631 1.94 -5.76 38.05
N ALA A 632 0.64 -5.64 37.80
CA ALA A 632 0.08 -4.80 36.73
C ALA A 632 0.23 -3.31 37.06
N LYS A 633 0.61 -2.48 36.08
CA LYS A 633 0.51 -1.02 36.18
C LYS A 633 -0.96 -0.63 36.38
N LYS A 634 -1.28 0.04 37.50
CA LYS A 634 -2.65 0.46 37.87
C LYS A 634 -3.21 1.45 36.83
N LYS A 635 -4.48 1.28 36.46
CA LYS A 635 -5.19 2.19 35.54
C LYS A 635 -5.68 3.42 36.33
N PRO A 636 -5.56 4.65 35.80
CA PRO A 636 -6.07 5.84 36.49
C PRO A 636 -7.60 5.92 36.43
N LEU A 637 -8.19 6.50 37.48
CA LEU A 637 -9.64 6.78 37.63
C LEU A 637 -10.12 7.78 36.57
N GLU A 638 -11.23 7.48 35.89
CA GLU A 638 -11.84 8.32 34.85
C GLU A 638 -13.03 9.11 35.38
N TYR A 639 -13.94 8.47 36.13
CA TYR A 639 -15.07 9.12 36.80
C TYR A 639 -15.62 8.25 37.94
N MET A 640 -16.35 8.88 38.86
CA MET A 640 -17.13 8.24 39.92
C MET A 640 -18.61 8.18 39.52
N SER A 641 -19.28 7.05 39.71
CA SER A 641 -20.70 6.90 39.37
C SER A 641 -21.51 6.10 40.38
N VAL A 642 -22.82 6.31 40.38
CA VAL A 642 -23.82 5.47 41.03
C VAL A 642 -24.50 4.63 39.95
N ASP A 643 -24.19 3.34 39.88
CA ASP A 643 -24.79 2.39 38.93
C ASP A 643 -26.18 1.97 39.43
N VAL A 644 -27.20 2.09 38.58
CA VAL A 644 -28.60 1.75 38.92
C VAL A 644 -29.10 0.54 38.12
N PRO A 645 -30.03 -0.29 38.68
CA PRO A 645 -30.54 -1.47 38.01
C PRO A 645 -31.25 -1.17 36.68
N GLY A 646 -30.63 -1.56 35.56
CA GLY A 646 -31.11 -1.16 34.24
C GLY A 646 -32.43 -1.80 33.80
N SER A 647 -32.83 -2.95 34.35
CA SER A 647 -34.15 -3.54 34.10
C SER A 647 -35.27 -2.69 34.72
N GLN A 648 -35.04 -2.12 35.90
CA GLN A 648 -36.00 -1.28 36.60
C GLN A 648 -36.14 0.08 35.90
N VAL A 649 -35.01 0.73 35.55
CA VAL A 649 -35.03 2.00 34.79
C VAL A 649 -35.76 1.85 33.46
N ARG A 650 -35.55 0.74 32.73
CA ARG A 650 -36.29 0.47 31.49
C ARG A 650 -37.78 0.29 31.72
N SER A 651 -38.16 -0.51 32.71
CA SER A 651 -39.58 -0.70 33.04
C SER A 651 -40.28 0.60 33.43
N ILE A 652 -39.59 1.51 34.12
CA ILE A 652 -40.11 2.83 34.48
C ILE A 652 -40.27 3.71 33.23
N LEU A 653 -39.29 3.70 32.33
CA LEU A 653 -39.36 4.45 31.07
C LEU A 653 -40.45 3.91 30.15
N ASP A 654 -40.57 2.59 29.98
CA ASP A 654 -41.62 1.98 29.16
C ASP A 654 -43.01 2.42 29.67
N LYS A 655 -43.27 2.27 30.98
CA LYS A 655 -44.53 2.72 31.61
C LYS A 655 -44.78 4.22 31.45
N ALA A 656 -43.74 5.05 31.56
CA ALA A 656 -43.86 6.50 31.46
C ALA A 656 -44.16 6.97 30.03
N PHE A 657 -43.83 6.18 28.99
CA PHE A 657 -44.08 6.53 27.60
C PHE A 657 -45.22 5.73 26.94
N ASP A 658 -45.83 4.77 27.65
CA ASP A 658 -46.97 3.98 27.17
C ASP A 658 -48.26 4.81 27.03
N ASN A 659 -48.49 5.78 27.93
CA ASN A 659 -49.74 6.57 28.00
C ASN A 659 -49.58 8.04 27.56
N VAL A 660 -48.51 8.39 26.86
CA VAL A 660 -48.21 9.79 26.46
C VAL A 660 -48.50 10.00 24.97
N ALA A 661 -48.92 11.22 24.61
CA ALA A 661 -49.18 11.63 23.22
C ALA A 661 -48.09 11.17 22.24
N VAL A 662 -48.51 10.79 21.03
CA VAL A 662 -47.66 10.18 19.99
C VAL A 662 -46.44 11.06 19.67
N GLU A 663 -46.62 12.38 19.70
CA GLU A 663 -45.54 13.33 19.42
C GLU A 663 -44.44 13.31 20.49
N THR A 664 -44.80 13.12 21.76
CA THR A 664 -43.87 13.08 22.89
C THR A 664 -43.21 11.71 23.04
N SER A 665 -43.90 10.62 22.66
CA SER A 665 -43.31 9.26 22.65
C SER A 665 -42.42 8.96 21.43
N ARG A 666 -42.44 9.81 20.39
CA ARG A 666 -41.71 9.62 19.13
C ARG A 666 -40.21 9.39 19.33
N PHE A 667 -39.55 10.25 20.10
CA PHE A 667 -38.10 10.18 20.29
C PHE A 667 -37.69 8.95 21.11
N TYR A 668 -38.46 8.59 22.14
CA TYR A 668 -38.23 7.37 22.92
C TYR A 668 -38.36 6.11 22.07
N LYS A 669 -39.44 6.00 21.27
CA LYS A 669 -39.65 4.88 20.33
C LYS A 669 -38.53 4.80 19.29
N GLN A 670 -38.07 5.93 18.79
CA GLN A 670 -36.92 5.99 17.88
C GLN A 670 -35.65 5.45 18.54
N LEU A 671 -35.32 5.85 19.77
CA LEU A 671 -34.16 5.34 20.50
C LEU A 671 -34.27 3.83 20.77
N SER A 672 -35.47 3.33 21.07
CA SER A 672 -35.73 1.90 21.28
C SER A 672 -35.55 1.09 19.98
N GLN A 673 -36.19 1.49 18.88
CA GLN A 673 -36.11 0.81 17.58
C GLN A 673 -34.69 0.80 17.01
N THR A 674 -33.95 1.89 17.19
CA THR A 674 -32.56 2.01 16.73
C THR A 674 -31.53 1.38 17.69
N ARG A 675 -31.99 0.77 18.80
CA ARG A 675 -31.16 0.16 19.85
C ARG A 675 -30.13 1.14 20.43
N ARG A 676 -30.52 2.41 20.57
CA ARG A 676 -29.69 3.53 21.05
C ARG A 676 -29.87 3.84 22.54
N ILE A 677 -30.83 3.19 23.21
CA ILE A 677 -30.96 3.22 24.67
C ILE A 677 -29.73 2.54 25.30
N GLN A 678 -29.14 3.16 26.32
CA GLN A 678 -27.92 2.64 26.94
C GLN A 678 -28.14 1.22 27.54
N PRO A 679 -27.13 0.34 27.47
CA PRO A 679 -27.19 -0.99 28.07
C PRO A 679 -26.99 -0.97 29.60
N LYS A 680 -26.40 0.09 30.13
CA LYS A 680 -26.16 0.33 31.56
C LYS A 680 -26.50 1.78 31.88
N PHE A 681 -27.12 2.00 33.03
CA PHE A 681 -27.52 3.32 33.49
C PHE A 681 -26.76 3.66 34.77
N HIS A 682 -26.29 4.89 34.85
CA HIS A 682 -25.54 5.38 35.99
C HIS A 682 -25.73 6.89 36.15
N VAL A 683 -25.61 7.37 37.38
CA VAL A 683 -25.51 8.79 37.71
C VAL A 683 -24.02 9.11 37.82
N THR A 684 -23.53 10.10 37.08
CA THR A 684 -22.12 10.53 37.21
C THR A 684 -22.00 11.50 38.37
N LEU A 685 -21.23 11.15 39.41
CA LEU A 685 -20.96 12.02 40.55
C LEU A 685 -19.88 13.05 40.22
N MET A 686 -18.76 12.61 39.63
CA MET A 686 -17.65 13.49 39.26
C MET A 686 -16.81 12.86 38.14
N HIS A 687 -16.50 13.64 37.09
CA HIS A 687 -15.60 13.22 36.00
C HIS A 687 -14.21 13.83 36.20
N ARG A 688 -13.15 13.15 35.73
CA ARG A 688 -11.76 13.67 35.75
C ARG A 688 -11.59 15.05 35.10
N ALA A 689 -12.51 15.45 34.24
CA ALA A 689 -12.45 16.76 33.58
C ALA A 689 -12.68 17.91 34.59
N SER A 690 -13.47 17.66 35.64
CA SER A 690 -13.78 18.60 36.72
C SER A 690 -12.82 18.47 37.91
N SER A 691 -11.76 17.66 37.80
CA SER A 691 -10.80 17.44 38.89
C SER A 691 -10.01 18.70 39.26
N LYS A 692 -9.87 19.64 38.32
CA LYS A 692 -9.18 20.93 38.57
C LYS A 692 -10.06 21.92 39.33
N GLU A 693 -11.38 21.80 39.19
CA GLU A 693 -12.37 22.69 39.81
C GLU A 693 -12.69 22.24 41.25
N HIS A 694 -12.61 20.94 41.53
CA HIS A 694 -12.82 20.36 42.87
C HIS A 694 -11.68 19.39 43.25
N PRO A 695 -10.44 19.87 43.46
CA PRO A 695 -9.28 19.02 43.70
C PRO A 695 -9.39 18.17 44.97
N GLU A 696 -9.91 18.75 46.06
CA GLU A 696 -10.06 18.07 47.36
C GLU A 696 -11.05 16.89 47.28
N LEU A 697 -12.19 17.09 46.60
CA LEU A 697 -13.18 16.03 46.40
C LEU A 697 -12.66 14.91 45.48
N TRP A 698 -11.89 15.26 44.44
CA TRP A 698 -11.27 14.28 43.55
C TRP A 698 -10.20 13.43 44.26
N GLU A 699 -9.43 14.06 45.15
CA GLU A 699 -8.45 13.37 45.98
C GLU A 699 -9.12 12.42 46.98
N HIS A 700 -10.19 12.87 47.65
CA HIS A 700 -11.01 12.03 48.51
C HIS A 700 -11.56 10.81 47.77
N TYR A 701 -12.20 11.00 46.60
CA TYR A 701 -12.71 9.90 45.78
C TYR A 701 -11.62 8.97 45.26
N SER A 702 -10.46 9.50 44.89
CA SER A 702 -9.32 8.68 44.46
C SER A 702 -8.78 7.80 45.61
N LYS A 703 -8.78 8.32 46.84
CA LYS A 703 -8.37 7.59 48.05
C LYS A 703 -9.36 6.49 48.41
N VAL A 704 -10.65 6.79 48.43
CA VAL A 704 -11.72 5.81 48.72
C VAL A 704 -11.72 4.66 47.71
N VAL A 705 -11.51 4.95 46.41
CA VAL A 705 -11.36 3.90 45.38
C VAL A 705 -10.11 3.07 45.59
N ALA A 706 -8.98 3.70 45.92
CA ALA A 706 -7.72 2.99 46.14
C ALA A 706 -7.75 2.06 47.37
N GLU A 707 -8.41 2.49 48.45
CA GLU A 707 -8.63 1.70 49.67
C GLU A 707 -9.57 0.52 49.40
N ALA A 708 -10.68 0.75 48.70
CA ALA A 708 -11.59 -0.32 48.32
C ALA A 708 -10.99 -1.32 47.32
N GLU A 709 -10.16 -0.87 46.37
CA GLU A 709 -9.39 -1.77 45.48
C GLU A 709 -8.39 -2.61 46.28
N ALA A 710 -7.71 -2.03 47.27
CA ALA A 710 -6.78 -2.76 48.13
C ALA A 710 -7.49 -3.84 48.97
N ALA A 711 -8.66 -3.51 49.53
CA ALA A 711 -9.49 -4.45 50.28
C ALA A 711 -10.05 -5.59 49.40
N ASN A 712 -10.51 -5.27 48.18
CA ASN A 712 -11.08 -6.26 47.25
C ASN A 712 -10.01 -7.22 46.67
N ILE A 713 -8.75 -6.80 46.60
CA ILE A 713 -7.61 -7.66 46.23
C ILE A 713 -7.31 -8.71 47.31
N ALA A 714 -7.54 -8.40 48.59
CA ALA A 714 -7.31 -9.34 49.70
C ALA A 714 -8.37 -10.46 49.76
N THR A 715 -9.62 -10.19 49.36
CA THR A 715 -10.74 -11.15 49.37
C THR A 715 -10.94 -11.91 48.05
N ALA A 716 -10.46 -11.40 46.91
CA ALA A 716 -10.67 -12.00 45.58
C ALA A 716 -9.85 -13.28 45.28
N GLY A 717 -9.03 -13.76 46.23
CA GLY A 717 -8.24 -15.00 46.08
C GLY A 717 -9.07 -16.29 45.93
N ALA A 718 -10.38 -16.26 46.18
CA ALA A 718 -11.21 -17.48 46.31
C ALA A 718 -12.27 -17.72 45.21
N THR A 719 -12.69 -16.74 44.39
CA THR A 719 -13.88 -16.93 43.51
C THR A 719 -13.80 -16.41 42.07
N GLY A 720 -12.67 -15.86 41.62
CA GLY A 720 -12.39 -15.65 40.18
C GLY A 720 -13.35 -14.72 39.40
N ALA A 721 -14.14 -13.87 40.07
CA ALA A 721 -15.01 -12.89 39.42
C ALA A 721 -14.41 -11.46 39.49
N THR A 722 -14.11 -10.85 38.33
CA THR A 722 -13.63 -9.46 38.22
C THR A 722 -14.80 -8.46 38.16
N ALA A 723 -15.44 -8.17 39.30
CA ALA A 723 -16.37 -7.05 39.44
C ALA A 723 -15.64 -5.82 40.03
N ALA A 724 -15.99 -4.60 39.62
CA ALA A 724 -15.46 -3.39 40.23
C ALA A 724 -15.92 -3.31 41.70
N PRO A 725 -15.07 -2.84 42.65
CA PRO A 725 -15.47 -2.72 44.05
C PRO A 725 -16.67 -1.77 44.18
N THR A 726 -17.73 -2.24 44.84
CA THR A 726 -18.84 -1.37 45.29
C THR A 726 -18.38 -0.62 46.52
N LEU A 727 -18.34 0.71 46.43
CA LEU A 727 -17.83 1.61 47.47
C LEU A 727 -18.90 1.96 48.52
N GLY A 728 -20.18 1.83 48.16
CA GLY A 728 -21.33 2.11 49.01
C GLY A 728 -22.64 1.98 48.23
N SER A 729 -23.77 2.14 48.91
CA SER A 729 -25.08 2.29 48.28
C SER A 729 -25.57 3.74 48.39
N CYS A 730 -26.32 4.19 47.39
CA CYS A 730 -26.94 5.52 47.35
C CYS A 730 -28.33 5.39 46.73
N GLY A 731 -29.35 5.90 47.42
CA GLY A 731 -30.71 5.94 46.89
C GLY A 731 -30.80 6.94 45.74
N VAL A 732 -31.43 6.58 44.63
CA VAL A 732 -31.62 7.41 43.45
C VAL A 732 -33.12 7.52 43.16
N GLU A 733 -33.71 8.65 43.51
CA GLU A 733 -35.11 8.98 43.22
C GLU A 733 -35.23 9.53 41.79
N LEU A 734 -36.04 8.88 40.95
CA LEU A 734 -36.28 9.34 39.57
C LEU A 734 -37.44 10.34 39.55
N GLU A 735 -37.18 11.58 39.12
CA GLU A 735 -38.20 12.64 39.14
C GLU A 735 -38.93 12.79 37.80
N ARG A 736 -38.18 12.91 36.71
CA ARG A 736 -38.73 13.18 35.37
C ARG A 736 -37.74 12.86 34.26
N VAL A 737 -38.25 12.66 33.05
CA VAL A 737 -37.45 12.53 31.82
C VAL A 737 -37.47 13.86 31.08
N VAL A 738 -36.29 14.36 30.68
CA VAL A 738 -36.12 15.56 29.87
C VAL A 738 -35.39 15.18 28.59
N PHE A 739 -35.89 15.62 27.44
CA PHE A 739 -35.30 15.28 26.15
C PHE A 739 -35.57 16.34 25.07
N ASN A 740 -34.72 16.31 24.05
CA ASN A 740 -34.88 17.01 22.78
C ASN A 740 -34.65 16.02 21.62
N ASP A 741 -34.52 16.51 20.38
CA ASP A 741 -34.29 15.65 19.20
C ASP A 741 -32.88 15.02 19.12
N ARG A 742 -32.03 15.18 20.13
CA ARG A 742 -30.62 14.77 20.16
C ARG A 742 -30.30 13.81 21.32
N VAL A 743 -30.75 14.12 22.53
CA VAL A 743 -30.41 13.38 23.76
C VAL A 743 -31.61 13.32 24.71
N MET A 744 -31.70 12.21 25.45
CA MET A 744 -32.70 11.99 26.50
C MET A 744 -32.01 11.64 27.81
N ALA A 745 -32.41 12.32 28.89
CA ALA A 745 -31.89 12.10 30.24
C ALA A 745 -33.00 12.09 31.28
N ILE A 746 -32.79 11.36 32.37
CA ILE A 746 -33.67 11.33 33.55
C ILE A 746 -33.06 12.24 34.60
N VAL A 747 -33.80 13.21 35.10
CA VAL A 747 -33.43 14.00 36.27
C VAL A 747 -33.66 13.16 37.52
N VAL A 748 -32.66 13.10 38.39
CA VAL A 748 -32.70 12.29 39.60
C VAL A 748 -32.30 13.10 40.82
N ARG A 749 -32.80 12.70 41.99
CA ARG A 749 -32.31 13.15 43.29
C ARG A 749 -31.59 12.02 43.98
N LEU A 750 -30.43 12.32 44.54
CA LEU A 750 -29.67 11.36 45.34
C LEU A 750 -30.16 11.46 46.80
N GLY A 751 -30.62 10.35 47.36
CA GLY A 751 -31.07 10.22 48.73
C GLY A 751 -29.88 10.02 49.69
N GLY A 752 -29.85 10.84 50.74
CA GLY A 752 -28.77 10.87 51.74
C GLY A 752 -27.98 12.18 51.67
N GLN A 753 -28.37 13.16 52.49
CA GLN A 753 -27.56 14.35 52.79
C GLN A 753 -26.44 14.06 53.81
N ASP A 754 -26.01 12.80 53.93
CA ASP A 754 -24.74 12.51 54.58
C ASP A 754 -23.62 12.82 53.59
N GLN A 755 -22.63 13.60 54.02
CA GLN A 755 -21.51 14.17 53.26
C GLN A 755 -20.63 13.16 52.48
N ALA A 756 -21.03 11.90 52.34
CA ALA A 756 -20.24 10.81 51.78
C ALA A 756 -20.15 10.80 50.24
N TRP A 757 -21.22 11.17 49.50
CA TRP A 757 -21.26 11.04 48.03
C TRP A 757 -21.83 12.28 47.34
N GLN A 758 -20.99 13.31 47.16
CA GLN A 758 -21.32 14.57 46.50
C GLN A 758 -21.29 14.48 44.96
N CYS A 759 -22.39 14.90 44.32
CA CYS A 759 -22.45 15.10 42.87
C CYS A 759 -22.02 16.54 42.50
N VAL A 760 -21.06 16.67 41.60
CA VAL A 760 -20.54 17.96 41.10
C VAL A 760 -21.41 18.52 39.96
N ASN A 761 -22.13 17.67 39.24
CA ASN A 761 -23.01 18.13 38.18
C ASN A 761 -24.15 18.97 38.78
N PRO A 762 -24.45 20.17 38.23
CA PRO A 762 -25.52 21.05 38.75
C PRO A 762 -26.89 20.36 38.84
N ILE A 763 -27.17 19.44 37.90
CA ILE A 763 -28.37 18.59 37.91
C ILE A 763 -27.91 17.13 37.81
N ALA A 764 -28.16 16.36 38.87
CA ALA A 764 -27.91 14.93 38.86
C ALA A 764 -28.86 14.25 37.88
N HIS A 765 -28.30 13.42 37.00
CA HIS A 765 -29.08 12.81 35.92
C HIS A 765 -28.51 11.46 35.46
N ILE A 766 -29.38 10.70 34.80
CA ILE A 766 -29.06 9.46 34.10
C ILE A 766 -29.27 9.70 32.61
N THR A 767 -28.24 9.49 31.77
CA THR A 767 -28.43 9.58 30.32
C THR A 767 -29.09 8.31 29.79
N VAL A 768 -30.26 8.45 29.13
CA VAL A 768 -31.03 7.33 28.57
C VAL A 768 -30.46 6.88 27.23
N GLY A 769 -30.14 7.82 26.34
CA GLY A 769 -29.64 7.53 25.00
C GLY A 769 -29.41 8.80 24.16
N THR A 770 -28.64 8.64 23.08
CA THR A 770 -28.36 9.70 22.10
C THR A 770 -28.81 9.24 20.71
N ARG A 771 -29.25 10.18 19.87
CA ARG A 771 -29.75 9.86 18.51
C ARG A 771 -28.70 9.16 17.62
N GLU A 772 -27.43 9.55 17.74
CA GLU A 772 -26.31 9.02 16.94
C GLU A 772 -24.97 9.01 17.72
N ASP A 773 -23.96 8.32 17.19
CA ASP A 773 -22.66 8.09 17.87
C ASP A 773 -21.77 9.35 17.98
N SER A 774 -22.01 10.35 17.14
CA SER A 774 -21.35 11.66 17.15
C SER A 774 -21.74 12.48 18.39
N ILE A 775 -22.95 12.28 18.91
CA ILE A 775 -23.49 12.99 20.07
C ILE A 775 -22.95 12.34 21.34
N LYS A 776 -22.28 13.13 22.18
CA LYS A 776 -21.67 12.61 23.40
C LYS A 776 -22.69 12.63 24.54
N PRO A 777 -22.72 11.61 25.43
CA PRO A 777 -23.57 11.63 26.62
C PRO A 777 -23.38 12.84 27.54
N LYS A 778 -22.24 13.56 27.45
CA LYS A 778 -22.02 14.81 28.17
C LYS A 778 -23.04 15.90 27.80
N GLU A 779 -23.58 15.88 26.58
CA GLU A 779 -24.60 16.83 26.11
C GLU A 779 -25.89 16.79 26.97
N SER A 780 -26.11 15.74 27.76
CA SER A 780 -27.18 15.70 28.77
C SER A 780 -27.05 16.83 29.81
N ASN A 781 -25.83 17.22 30.20
CA ASN A 781 -25.64 18.36 31.12
C ASN A 781 -26.06 19.68 30.47
N GLU A 782 -25.75 19.87 29.19
CA GLU A 782 -26.11 21.07 28.44
C GLU A 782 -27.63 21.14 28.23
N LEU A 783 -28.27 20.01 27.92
CA LEU A 783 -29.72 19.91 27.81
C LEU A 783 -30.40 20.30 29.14
N LEU A 784 -29.94 19.75 30.26
CA LEU A 784 -30.58 20.00 31.55
C LEU A 784 -30.34 21.42 32.06
N ALA A 785 -29.17 22.01 31.78
CA ALA A 785 -28.92 23.43 32.06
C ALA A 785 -29.87 24.34 31.27
N ARG A 786 -30.10 24.05 29.97
CA ARG A 786 -31.06 24.78 29.15
C ARG A 786 -32.50 24.57 29.62
N TRP A 787 -32.87 23.35 30.00
CA TRP A 787 -34.19 23.06 30.56
C TRP A 787 -34.47 23.89 31.82
N LEU A 788 -33.48 24.01 32.73
CA LEU A 788 -33.62 24.80 33.95
C LEU A 788 -33.75 26.31 33.68
N ASN A 789 -33.04 26.83 32.68
CA ASN A 789 -32.99 28.27 32.39
C ASN A 789 -34.07 28.75 31.41
N GLU A 790 -34.41 27.94 30.41
CA GLU A 790 -35.28 28.32 29.27
C GLU A 790 -36.67 27.68 29.35
N GLY A 791 -36.85 26.61 30.14
CA GLY A 791 -38.14 25.92 30.29
C GLY A 791 -38.54 25.01 29.12
N VAL A 792 -39.73 24.41 29.24
CA VAL A 792 -40.31 23.44 28.29
C VAL A 792 -41.23 24.16 27.30
N GLY A 793 -41.09 23.90 26.00
CA GLY A 793 -41.96 24.48 24.97
C GLY A 793 -41.51 24.21 23.53
N GLU A 794 -42.39 24.47 22.56
CA GLU A 794 -42.07 24.29 21.13
C GLU A 794 -40.93 25.21 20.66
N ALA A 795 -40.84 26.42 21.21
CA ALA A 795 -39.78 27.38 20.90
C ALA A 795 -38.39 26.94 21.41
N THR A 796 -38.30 26.18 22.50
CA THR A 796 -37.04 25.67 23.05
C THR A 796 -36.68 24.28 22.52
N GLY A 797 -37.67 23.53 22.01
CA GLY A 797 -37.50 22.17 21.50
C GLY A 797 -37.23 21.14 22.61
N ILE A 798 -37.44 21.52 23.88
CA ILE A 798 -37.26 20.67 25.06
C ILE A 798 -38.62 20.17 25.49
N ARG A 799 -38.72 18.86 25.75
CA ARG A 799 -39.92 18.18 26.26
C ARG A 799 -39.60 17.50 27.59
N GLU A 800 -40.59 17.42 28.46
CA GLU A 800 -40.49 16.66 29.70
C GLU A 800 -41.66 15.69 29.90
N VAL A 801 -41.41 14.61 30.62
CA VAL A 801 -42.40 13.66 31.12
C VAL A 801 -42.11 13.43 32.60
N VAL A 802 -43.06 13.80 33.46
CA VAL A 802 -42.95 13.62 34.91
C VAL A 802 -43.41 12.22 35.28
N PHE A 803 -42.73 11.56 36.22
CA PHE A 803 -43.17 10.25 36.70
C PHE A 803 -44.30 10.42 37.73
N ASP A 804 -45.42 9.73 37.53
CA ASP A 804 -46.60 9.80 38.41
C ASP A 804 -46.32 9.30 39.84
N ASN A 805 -45.40 8.34 39.98
CA ASN A 805 -44.92 7.83 41.25
C ASN A 805 -43.39 7.88 41.28
N LYS A 806 -42.81 8.80 42.06
CA LYS A 806 -41.35 8.98 42.16
C LYS A 806 -40.75 7.77 42.84
N GLN A 807 -40.19 6.86 42.04
CA GLN A 807 -39.57 5.64 42.54
C GLN A 807 -38.13 5.91 42.96
N THR A 808 -37.76 5.44 44.15
CA THR A 808 -36.39 5.46 44.64
C THR A 808 -35.76 4.10 44.38
N LEU A 809 -34.69 4.09 43.58
CA LEU A 809 -33.90 2.91 43.29
C LEU A 809 -32.64 2.88 44.14
N GLU A 810 -32.26 1.73 44.66
CA GLU A 810 -30.97 1.58 45.34
C GLU A 810 -29.85 1.42 44.29
N GLY A 811 -28.91 2.36 44.28
CA GLY A 811 -27.77 2.39 43.36
C GLY A 811 -26.45 2.06 44.05
N ALA A 812 -25.51 1.45 43.31
CA ALA A 812 -24.19 1.07 43.82
C ALA A 812 -23.12 2.09 43.38
N VAL A 813 -22.39 2.67 44.34
CA VAL A 813 -21.32 3.64 44.06
C VAL A 813 -20.05 2.91 43.61
N GLN A 814 -19.47 3.32 42.48
CA GLN A 814 -18.31 2.68 41.85
C GLN A 814 -17.35 3.69 41.20
N GLY A 815 -16.06 3.41 41.28
CA GLY A 815 -15.02 4.12 40.54
C GLY A 815 -14.79 3.48 39.17
N VAL A 816 -14.95 4.25 38.08
CA VAL A 816 -14.73 3.75 36.72
C VAL A 816 -13.35 4.14 36.23
N MET A 817 -12.51 3.13 35.94
CA MET A 817 -11.14 3.33 35.46
C MET A 817 -11.09 3.67 33.96
N SER A 818 -10.08 4.43 33.57
CA SER A 818 -9.84 4.86 32.18
C SER A 818 -9.73 3.67 31.21
N ARG A 819 -10.34 3.84 30.04
CA ARG A 819 -10.32 2.83 28.96
C ARG A 819 -9.14 3.09 28.02
N ILE A 820 -8.49 2.02 27.57
CA ILE A 820 -7.49 2.10 26.50
C ILE A 820 -8.22 2.56 25.21
N PRO A 821 -7.65 3.50 24.42
CA PRO A 821 -8.28 4.03 23.21
C PRO A 821 -8.84 2.95 22.29
N ARG A 822 -10.01 3.21 21.68
CA ARG A 822 -10.88 2.25 20.97
C ARG A 822 -10.20 1.46 19.82
N HIS A 823 -9.03 1.88 19.34
CA HIS A 823 -8.23 1.08 18.40
C HIS A 823 -7.66 -0.21 19.02
N ALA A 824 -7.43 -0.25 20.33
CA ALA A 824 -6.92 -1.44 21.04
C ALA A 824 -8.02 -2.38 21.57
N SER A 825 -9.26 -1.89 21.75
CA SER A 825 -10.34 -2.66 22.36
C SER A 825 -10.99 -3.69 21.41
N ARG A 826 -10.86 -3.48 20.09
CA ARG A 826 -11.36 -4.42 19.07
C ARG A 826 -10.52 -5.70 19.02
N ALA A 827 -9.22 -5.59 19.31
CA ALA A 827 -8.30 -6.72 19.41
C ALA A 827 -8.53 -7.56 20.69
N LEU A 828 -8.88 -6.93 21.81
CA LEU A 828 -9.09 -7.63 23.09
C LEU A 828 -10.47 -8.29 23.24
N ARG A 829 -11.53 -7.79 22.58
CA ARG A 829 -12.84 -8.48 22.55
C ARG A 829 -12.87 -9.74 21.68
N GLN A 830 -11.95 -9.88 20.73
CA GLN A 830 -11.78 -11.13 19.98
C GLN A 830 -11.00 -12.20 20.76
N ILE A 831 -10.18 -11.78 21.74
CA ILE A 831 -9.35 -12.70 22.53
C ILE A 831 -10.14 -13.32 23.71
N ALA A 832 -11.07 -12.60 24.33
CA ALA A 832 -11.87 -13.13 25.45
C ALA A 832 -12.98 -14.13 25.05
N ARG A 833 -13.22 -14.36 23.75
CA ARG A 833 -14.15 -15.40 23.24
C ARG A 833 -13.45 -16.72 22.93
N ALA A 834 -12.12 -16.78 22.99
CA ALA A 834 -11.34 -17.97 22.62
C ALA A 834 -10.89 -18.82 23.81
N SER A 835 -11.28 -18.48 25.05
CA SER A 835 -10.92 -19.21 26.27
C SER A 835 -12.15 -19.60 27.09
N ARG A 836 -12.96 -20.51 26.55
CA ARG A 836 -13.85 -21.40 27.33
C ARG A 836 -13.84 -22.78 26.66
N ALA A 837 -13.26 -23.75 27.35
CA ALA A 837 -13.37 -25.17 27.01
C ALA A 837 -14.83 -25.63 27.14
N PRO A 838 -15.27 -26.67 26.40
CA PRO A 838 -16.66 -27.09 26.35
C PRO A 838 -16.99 -27.93 27.58
N PHE A 839 -18.00 -27.51 28.35
CA PHE A 839 -18.72 -28.42 29.23
C PHE A 839 -19.95 -28.92 28.48
N THR A 840 -20.01 -30.24 28.29
CA THR A 840 -21.15 -30.99 27.75
C THR A 840 -22.33 -30.92 28.73
N ALA A 841 -23.45 -30.35 28.28
CA ALA A 841 -24.76 -30.61 28.84
C ALA A 841 -25.79 -30.57 27.71
N SER A 842 -26.30 -31.76 27.35
CA SER A 842 -27.40 -31.96 26.41
C SER A 842 -28.65 -31.24 26.91
N ARG A 843 -29.15 -30.27 26.14
CA ARG A 843 -30.57 -29.89 26.11
C ARG A 843 -30.95 -29.53 24.68
N THR A 844 -31.62 -30.48 24.04
CA THR A 844 -32.53 -30.34 22.89
C THR A 844 -33.45 -29.14 23.03
N PHE A 845 -33.54 -28.27 22.02
CA PHE A 845 -34.73 -27.51 21.58
C PHE A 845 -34.41 -26.93 20.18
N SER A 846 -34.95 -27.50 19.11
CA SER A 846 -36.25 -27.15 18.50
C SER A 846 -36.38 -25.66 18.21
N THR A 847 -36.16 -25.29 16.95
CA THR A 847 -36.53 -24.00 16.38
C THR A 847 -38.04 -24.01 16.09
N SER A 848 -38.85 -23.46 16.99
CA SER A 848 -40.20 -23.00 16.64
C SER A 848 -40.14 -21.54 16.20
N SER A 849 -40.49 -21.35 14.93
CA SER A 849 -40.78 -20.10 14.26
C SER A 849 -41.93 -19.35 14.92
N SER A 850 -41.81 -18.02 15.01
CA SER A 850 -42.92 -17.12 15.33
C SER A 850 -44.05 -17.29 14.32
N GLN A 851 -45.22 -17.61 14.84
CA GLN A 851 -46.48 -17.77 14.12
C GLN A 851 -46.95 -16.43 13.54
N TYR A 852 -47.20 -16.38 12.23
CA TYR A 852 -48.28 -15.58 11.69
C TYR A 852 -49.57 -16.39 11.82
N ALA A 853 -50.65 -15.73 12.23
CA ALA A 853 -51.98 -16.32 12.32
C ALA A 853 -52.44 -16.83 10.95
N THR A 854 -52.66 -18.13 10.83
CA THR A 854 -53.39 -18.74 9.72
C THR A 854 -54.86 -18.83 10.09
N ALA A 855 -55.70 -18.05 9.41
CA ALA A 855 -57.07 -18.44 9.18
C ALA A 855 -57.09 -19.74 8.33
N ALA A 856 -58.12 -20.55 8.55
CA ALA A 856 -58.21 -21.94 8.16
C ALA A 856 -58.07 -22.23 6.65
N VAL A 857 -57.28 -23.28 6.37
CA VAL A 857 -57.34 -24.26 5.26
C VAL A 857 -57.77 -23.74 3.87
N ALA A 858 -56.77 -23.43 3.03
CA ALA A 858 -56.83 -23.63 1.58
C ALA A 858 -55.41 -23.79 1.00
N SER A 859 -55.16 -24.93 0.32
CA SER A 859 -54.09 -25.24 -0.66
C SER A 859 -52.73 -24.52 -0.58
N SER A 860 -51.65 -25.28 -0.40
CA SER A 860 -50.26 -24.81 -0.52
C SER A 860 -49.94 -24.27 -1.92
N ILE A 861 -49.98 -22.94 -2.09
CA ILE A 861 -49.41 -22.26 -3.24
C ILE A 861 -47.88 -22.28 -3.08
N SER A 862 -47.22 -23.24 -3.72
CA SER A 862 -45.76 -23.19 -3.91
C SER A 862 -45.44 -22.04 -4.86
N ILE A 863 -44.56 -21.12 -4.44
CA ILE A 863 -44.02 -20.11 -5.34
C ILE A 863 -43.29 -20.86 -6.47
N PRO A 864 -43.69 -20.68 -7.74
CA PRO A 864 -43.08 -21.42 -8.84
C PRO A 864 -41.59 -21.10 -8.93
N THR A 865 -40.77 -22.07 -9.36
CA THR A 865 -39.32 -21.89 -9.58
C THR A 865 -38.97 -20.82 -10.62
N SER A 866 -39.96 -20.37 -11.40
CA SER A 866 -39.88 -19.23 -12.32
C SER A 866 -40.12 -17.86 -11.66
N TYR A 867 -40.45 -17.81 -10.37
CA TYR A 867 -40.67 -16.55 -9.66
C TYR A 867 -39.36 -15.80 -9.46
N VAL A 868 -39.29 -14.59 -10.03
CA VAL A 868 -38.20 -13.65 -9.81
C VAL A 868 -38.69 -12.50 -8.95
N SER A 869 -37.95 -12.16 -7.90
CA SER A 869 -38.29 -11.05 -7.01
C SER A 869 -38.33 -9.72 -7.79
N PRO A 870 -39.39 -8.89 -7.64
CA PRO A 870 -39.47 -7.58 -8.27
C PRO A 870 -38.30 -6.65 -7.91
N THR A 871 -37.69 -6.82 -6.73
CA THR A 871 -36.56 -6.02 -6.25
C THR A 871 -35.19 -6.58 -6.66
N LYS A 872 -35.16 -7.78 -7.27
CA LYS A 872 -33.95 -8.44 -7.78
C LYS A 872 -34.24 -9.06 -9.15
N PRO A 873 -34.52 -8.24 -10.18
CA PRO A 873 -34.68 -8.73 -11.54
C PRO A 873 -33.40 -9.42 -12.03
N PRO A 874 -33.50 -10.32 -13.03
CA PRO A 874 -32.35 -10.97 -13.64
C PRO A 874 -31.39 -9.92 -14.23
N SER A 875 -30.10 -10.06 -13.94
CA SER A 875 -29.07 -9.12 -14.36
C SER A 875 -27.94 -9.86 -15.07
N ALA A 876 -27.29 -9.22 -16.05
CA ALA A 876 -26.20 -9.81 -16.85
C ALA A 876 -25.04 -10.35 -16.00
N ARG A 877 -24.84 -9.76 -14.81
CA ARG A 877 -23.88 -10.22 -13.80
C ARG A 877 -24.54 -10.23 -12.43
N PRO A 878 -24.03 -10.98 -11.44
CA PRO A 878 -24.65 -11.05 -10.12
C PRO A 878 -24.77 -9.66 -9.47
N SER A 879 -25.99 -9.30 -9.06
CA SER A 879 -26.33 -7.98 -8.54
C SER A 879 -25.71 -7.70 -7.16
N GLU A 880 -25.34 -8.72 -6.40
CA GLU A 880 -24.73 -8.61 -5.06
C GLU A 880 -23.27 -8.15 -5.09
N THR A 881 -22.61 -8.25 -6.25
CA THR A 881 -21.20 -7.87 -6.33
C THR A 881 -21.02 -6.37 -6.19
N ARG A 882 -19.92 -5.98 -5.53
CA ARG A 882 -19.54 -4.56 -5.41
C ARG A 882 -19.41 -3.88 -6.78
N LYS A 883 -19.02 -4.60 -7.83
CA LYS A 883 -18.90 -4.04 -9.19
C LYS A 883 -20.28 -3.64 -9.74
N SER A 884 -21.27 -4.53 -9.68
CA SER A 884 -22.64 -4.26 -10.14
C SER A 884 -23.31 -3.13 -9.36
N GLN A 885 -23.11 -3.11 -8.03
CA GLN A 885 -23.64 -2.03 -7.18
C GLN A 885 -23.00 -0.68 -7.53
N LEU A 886 -21.69 -0.63 -7.77
CA LEU A 886 -21.02 0.62 -8.18
C LEU A 886 -21.52 1.13 -9.53
N ILE A 887 -21.73 0.25 -10.53
CA ILE A 887 -22.28 0.66 -11.83
C ILE A 887 -23.66 1.29 -11.63
N ARG A 888 -24.56 0.63 -10.89
CA ARG A 888 -25.89 1.17 -10.57
C ARG A 888 -25.84 2.51 -9.82
N THR A 889 -24.91 2.67 -8.88
CA THR A 889 -24.73 3.96 -8.18
C THR A 889 -24.23 5.04 -9.13
N TYR A 890 -23.26 4.72 -9.99
CA TYR A 890 -22.67 5.68 -10.92
C TYR A 890 -23.61 6.06 -12.07
N THR A 891 -24.42 5.13 -12.59
CA THR A 891 -25.44 5.47 -13.59
C THR A 891 -26.52 6.37 -13.00
N SER A 892 -26.94 6.12 -11.75
CA SER A 892 -27.83 7.04 -11.02
C SER A 892 -27.20 8.42 -10.86
N LEU A 893 -25.96 8.48 -10.37
CA LEU A 893 -25.22 9.74 -10.17
C LEU A 893 -25.10 10.54 -11.46
N LEU A 894 -24.73 9.91 -12.57
CA LEU A 894 -24.55 10.56 -13.87
C LEU A 894 -25.87 11.05 -14.50
N ARG A 895 -27.02 10.56 -14.05
CA ARG A 895 -28.35 11.03 -14.48
C ARG A 895 -28.90 12.12 -13.57
N THR A 896 -28.62 12.04 -12.27
CA THR A 896 -29.17 12.98 -11.27
C THR A 896 -28.29 14.21 -11.06
N ALA A 897 -26.98 14.12 -11.30
CA ALA A 897 -26.06 15.23 -11.08
C ALA A 897 -25.83 16.01 -12.39
N PRO A 898 -26.35 17.24 -12.52
CA PRO A 898 -26.15 18.04 -13.71
C PRO A 898 -24.73 18.62 -13.81
N LEU A 899 -23.99 18.70 -12.70
CA LEU A 899 -22.62 19.23 -12.68
C LEU A 899 -21.69 18.27 -11.92
N VAL A 900 -20.66 17.78 -12.61
CA VAL A 900 -19.65 16.87 -12.08
C VAL A 900 -18.26 17.34 -12.50
N LEU A 901 -17.36 17.60 -11.55
CA LEU A 901 -15.95 17.88 -11.84
C LEU A 901 -15.12 16.62 -11.67
N PHE A 902 -14.20 16.37 -12.60
CA PHE A 902 -13.29 15.23 -12.57
C PHE A 902 -11.92 15.66 -12.05
N LEU A 903 -11.47 15.01 -10.98
CA LEU A 903 -10.17 15.23 -10.37
C LEU A 903 -9.33 13.95 -10.44
N GLN A 904 -8.05 14.06 -10.75
CA GLN A 904 -7.07 12.99 -10.56
C GLN A 904 -6.44 13.12 -9.18
N HIS A 905 -6.26 11.99 -8.49
CA HIS A 905 -5.75 12.00 -7.13
C HIS A 905 -4.54 11.07 -6.96
N ASN A 906 -3.43 11.56 -6.40
CA ASN A 906 -2.19 10.79 -6.26
C ASN A 906 -1.93 10.40 -4.79
N ASN A 907 -2.32 9.17 -4.41
CA ASN A 907 -1.98 8.56 -3.11
C ASN A 907 -2.28 9.43 -1.87
N LEU A 908 -3.44 10.09 -1.82
CA LEU A 908 -3.88 10.85 -0.63
C LEU A 908 -4.18 9.92 0.55
N THR A 909 -3.76 10.34 1.74
CA THR A 909 -4.07 9.70 3.02
C THR A 909 -5.47 10.07 3.51
N ALA A 910 -6.00 9.32 4.48
CA ALA A 910 -7.32 9.61 5.07
C ALA A 910 -7.37 10.98 5.78
N GLN A 911 -6.25 11.44 6.35
CA GLN A 911 -6.16 12.74 7.01
C GLN A 911 -6.18 13.89 5.98
N GLU A 912 -5.46 13.74 4.86
CA GLU A 912 -5.48 14.70 3.75
C GLU A 912 -6.87 14.79 3.10
N TRP A 913 -7.56 13.67 2.89
CA TRP A 913 -8.94 13.70 2.41
C TRP A 913 -9.89 14.42 3.37
N SER A 914 -9.69 14.25 4.68
CA SER A 914 -10.53 14.89 5.69
C SER A 914 -10.28 16.41 5.77
N SER A 915 -9.03 16.87 5.62
CA SER A 915 -8.71 18.30 5.63
C SER A 915 -9.26 18.99 4.37
N ILE A 916 -9.08 18.41 3.19
CA ILE A 916 -9.62 18.97 1.93
C ILE A 916 -11.15 19.08 1.98
N ARG A 917 -11.84 18.03 2.47
CA ARG A 917 -13.31 18.07 2.61
C ARG A 917 -13.80 19.08 3.65
N ARG A 918 -13.00 19.34 4.69
CA ARG A 918 -13.31 20.36 5.70
C ARG A 918 -13.27 21.76 5.08
N GLU A 919 -12.19 22.08 4.37
CA GLU A 919 -12.05 23.40 3.72
C GLU A 919 -13.06 23.58 2.58
N LEU A 920 -13.34 22.53 1.81
CA LEU A 920 -14.37 22.57 0.76
C LEU A 920 -15.76 22.88 1.34
N ARG A 921 -16.16 22.22 2.43
CA ARG A 921 -17.45 22.52 3.09
C ARG A 921 -17.50 23.93 3.66
N ALA A 922 -16.40 24.40 4.25
CA ALA A 922 -16.31 25.76 4.78
C ALA A 922 -16.44 26.81 3.65
N ALA A 923 -15.81 26.58 2.51
CA ALA A 923 -15.90 27.47 1.35
C ALA A 923 -17.30 27.47 0.73
N LEU A 924 -17.94 26.30 0.61
CA LEU A 924 -19.30 26.19 0.07
C LEU A 924 -20.34 26.84 1.00
N ALA A 925 -20.21 26.66 2.32
CA ALA A 925 -21.10 27.29 3.30
C ALA A 925 -20.97 28.82 3.37
N ALA A 926 -19.87 29.39 2.85
CA ALA A 926 -19.66 30.82 2.80
C ALA A 926 -20.34 31.51 1.60
N VAL A 927 -20.95 30.74 0.68
CA VAL A 927 -21.70 31.27 -0.46
C VAL A 927 -23.09 31.72 0.01
N PRO A 928 -23.49 32.98 -0.21
CA PRO A 928 -24.84 33.43 0.15
C PRO A 928 -25.88 32.71 -0.71
N ALA A 929 -27.00 32.32 -0.09
CA ALA A 929 -28.10 31.68 -0.81
C ALA A 929 -28.65 32.64 -1.89
N PRO A 930 -28.79 32.19 -3.15
CA PRO A 930 -29.36 33.03 -4.20
C PRO A 930 -30.82 33.37 -3.88
N ALA A 931 -31.22 34.61 -4.14
CA ALA A 931 -32.59 35.08 -3.90
C ALA A 931 -33.60 34.21 -4.66
N GLY A 932 -34.43 33.46 -3.92
CA GLY A 932 -35.57 32.70 -4.47
C GLY A 932 -35.44 31.17 -4.49
N GLN A 933 -34.36 30.55 -4.02
CA GLN A 933 -34.29 29.08 -3.83
C GLN A 933 -34.28 28.70 -2.35
N THR A 934 -35.22 27.83 -1.96
CA THR A 934 -35.48 27.39 -0.58
C THR A 934 -34.69 26.15 -0.15
N VAL A 935 -33.80 25.60 -0.99
CA VAL A 935 -33.09 24.34 -0.72
C VAL A 935 -31.58 24.59 -0.62
N ASP A 936 -31.01 24.26 0.54
CA ASP A 936 -29.55 24.28 0.75
C ASP A 936 -28.91 23.09 0.02
N ILE A 937 -28.10 23.38 -0.99
CA ILE A 937 -27.43 22.36 -1.81
C ILE A 937 -26.11 21.88 -1.21
N VAL A 938 -25.56 22.59 -0.21
CA VAL A 938 -24.23 22.32 0.36
C VAL A 938 -24.08 20.91 0.97
N PRO A 939 -25.08 20.34 1.70
CA PRO A 939 -24.98 18.99 2.26
C PRO A 939 -24.86 17.89 1.20
N ASP A 940 -25.43 18.12 0.02
CA ASP A 940 -25.49 17.15 -1.07
C ASP A 940 -24.29 17.27 -2.03
N VAL A 941 -23.48 18.33 -1.92
CA VAL A 941 -22.21 18.43 -2.63
C VAL A 941 -21.20 17.45 -2.05
N THR A 942 -20.81 16.45 -2.84
CA THR A 942 -19.94 15.36 -2.38
C THR A 942 -18.69 15.19 -3.23
N LEU A 943 -17.54 15.08 -2.55
CA LEU A 943 -16.25 14.74 -3.14
C LEU A 943 -15.96 13.25 -2.96
N ASN A 944 -16.25 12.46 -3.99
CA ASN A 944 -16.21 11.00 -3.96
C ASN A 944 -15.04 10.45 -4.77
N VAL A 945 -14.38 9.41 -4.24
CA VAL A 945 -13.37 8.65 -5.01
C VAL A 945 -14.09 7.65 -5.90
N LEU A 946 -13.77 7.68 -7.20
CA LEU A 946 -14.42 6.86 -8.21
C LEU A 946 -13.56 5.63 -8.54
N ARG A 947 -14.22 4.51 -8.84
CA ARG A 947 -13.57 3.36 -9.47
C ARG A 947 -13.61 3.55 -10.98
N THR A 948 -12.54 4.13 -11.52
CA THR A 948 -12.39 4.60 -12.91
C THR A 948 -12.97 3.64 -13.96
N ARG A 949 -12.60 2.35 -13.91
CA ARG A 949 -13.12 1.35 -14.87
C ARG A 949 -14.63 1.18 -14.80
N MET A 950 -15.22 1.14 -13.59
CA MET A 950 -16.68 0.96 -13.44
C MET A 950 -17.43 2.26 -13.77
N PHE A 951 -16.82 3.41 -13.49
CA PHE A 951 -17.37 4.70 -13.85
C PHE A 951 -17.38 4.92 -15.36
N SER A 952 -16.32 4.51 -16.07
CA SER A 952 -16.29 4.50 -17.54
C SER A 952 -17.39 3.64 -18.13
N VAL A 953 -17.62 2.42 -17.62
CA VAL A 953 -18.76 1.60 -18.05
C VAL A 953 -20.09 2.32 -17.78
N ALA A 954 -20.29 2.88 -16.59
CA ALA A 954 -21.50 3.62 -16.24
C ALA A 954 -21.75 4.81 -17.19
N LEU A 955 -20.71 5.55 -17.56
CA LEU A 955 -20.79 6.63 -18.54
C LEU A 955 -21.20 6.11 -19.91
N LYS A 956 -20.60 5.00 -20.37
CA LYS A 956 -20.98 4.33 -21.63
C LYS A 956 -22.45 3.89 -21.61
N ILE A 957 -22.96 3.37 -20.48
CA ILE A 957 -24.38 3.01 -20.33
C ILE A 957 -25.26 4.26 -20.49
N VAL A 958 -24.97 5.33 -19.75
CA VAL A 958 -25.79 6.54 -19.75
C VAL A 958 -25.77 7.26 -21.10
N SER A 959 -24.65 7.20 -21.83
CA SER A 959 -24.50 7.86 -23.13
C SER A 959 -25.18 7.12 -24.27
N PHE A 960 -25.28 5.78 -24.22
CA PHE A 960 -25.65 5.00 -25.40
C PHE A 960 -26.82 4.03 -25.21
N PHE A 961 -27.17 3.66 -23.97
CA PHE A 961 -28.27 2.73 -23.74
C PHE A 961 -29.60 3.47 -23.60
N ASP A 962 -30.49 3.28 -24.59
CA ASP A 962 -31.87 3.75 -24.54
C ASP A 962 -32.82 2.67 -24.01
N ALA A 963 -33.24 2.84 -22.76
CA ALA A 963 -34.18 1.95 -22.09
C ALA A 963 -35.59 1.95 -22.72
N LYS A 964 -36.01 3.05 -23.37
CA LYS A 964 -37.32 3.14 -24.04
C LYS A 964 -37.33 2.36 -25.34
N ALA A 965 -36.26 2.45 -26.13
CA ALA A 965 -36.10 1.62 -27.32
C ALA A 965 -35.98 0.13 -26.95
N ALA A 966 -35.22 -0.20 -25.90
CA ALA A 966 -35.02 -1.58 -25.45
C ALA A 966 -36.28 -2.22 -24.85
N SER A 967 -37.20 -1.44 -24.27
CA SER A 967 -38.43 -1.97 -23.67
C SER A 967 -39.41 -2.54 -24.69
N THR A 968 -39.31 -2.10 -25.95
CA THR A 968 -40.11 -2.65 -27.06
C THR A 968 -39.70 -4.08 -27.43
N LYS A 969 -38.45 -4.48 -27.13
CA LYS A 969 -37.88 -5.80 -27.46
C LYS A 969 -37.78 -6.73 -26.25
N THR A 970 -37.56 -6.19 -25.04
CA THR A 970 -37.38 -6.98 -23.82
C THR A 970 -38.01 -6.30 -22.61
N PRO A 971 -38.63 -7.06 -21.67
CA PRO A 971 -39.32 -6.48 -20.52
C PRO A 971 -38.37 -5.96 -19.43
N LEU A 972 -37.09 -6.35 -19.44
CA LEU A 972 -36.10 -6.02 -18.41
C LEU A 972 -35.08 -5.00 -18.94
N VAL A 973 -35.25 -3.74 -18.57
CA VAL A 973 -34.47 -2.60 -19.13
C VAL A 973 -33.66 -1.81 -18.11
N HIS A 974 -33.38 -2.38 -16.94
CA HIS A 974 -32.51 -1.73 -15.96
C HIS A 974 -31.04 -1.71 -16.43
N ASP A 975 -30.20 -0.83 -15.89
CA ASP A 975 -28.79 -0.64 -16.31
C ASP A 975 -27.88 -1.87 -16.18
N LEU A 976 -28.32 -2.88 -15.43
CA LEU A 976 -27.62 -4.14 -15.24
C LEU A 976 -28.25 -5.30 -16.03
N SER A 977 -29.23 -5.00 -16.89
CA SER A 977 -29.93 -5.98 -17.70
C SER A 977 -29.00 -6.56 -18.77
N GLU A 978 -29.36 -7.73 -19.27
CA GLU A 978 -28.64 -8.34 -20.40
C GLU A 978 -28.77 -7.50 -21.67
N ALA A 979 -29.91 -6.83 -21.87
CA ALA A 979 -30.11 -5.89 -22.97
C ALA A 979 -29.10 -4.74 -22.94
N ALA A 980 -28.91 -4.10 -21.78
CA ALA A 980 -27.92 -3.03 -21.60
C ALA A 980 -26.48 -3.54 -21.79
N TYR A 981 -26.19 -4.75 -21.33
CA TYR A 981 -24.86 -5.34 -21.49
C TYR A 981 -24.51 -5.60 -22.96
N ASN A 982 -25.43 -6.23 -23.70
CA ASN A 982 -25.22 -6.57 -25.10
C ASN A 982 -25.14 -5.32 -25.98
N SER A 983 -26.03 -4.34 -25.77
CA SER A 983 -26.01 -3.09 -26.53
C SER A 983 -24.69 -2.33 -26.38
N ILE A 984 -24.07 -2.38 -25.20
CA ILE A 984 -22.83 -1.65 -24.92
C ILE A 984 -21.59 -2.43 -25.37
N LYS A 985 -21.68 -3.76 -25.43
CA LYS A 985 -20.60 -4.62 -25.90
C LYS A 985 -20.38 -4.46 -27.41
N GLU A 986 -21.46 -4.33 -28.17
CA GLU A 986 -21.45 -4.28 -29.64
C GLU A 986 -21.35 -2.86 -30.20
N ILE A 987 -21.53 -1.82 -29.39
CA ILE A 987 -21.52 -0.45 -29.89
C ILE A 987 -20.10 0.07 -30.16
N GLU A 988 -19.89 0.47 -31.41
CA GLU A 988 -18.79 1.33 -31.84
C GLU A 988 -19.03 2.74 -31.32
N VAL A 989 -18.06 3.27 -30.58
CA VAL A 989 -18.17 4.58 -29.94
C VAL A 989 -17.89 5.67 -30.97
N PRO A 990 -18.83 6.58 -31.27
CA PRO A 990 -18.56 7.71 -32.14
C PRO A 990 -17.52 8.66 -31.52
N GLU A 991 -16.55 9.12 -32.31
CA GLU A 991 -15.50 10.04 -31.86
C GLU A 991 -16.05 11.37 -31.31
N SER A 992 -17.21 11.82 -31.80
CA SER A 992 -17.89 13.05 -31.37
C SER A 992 -18.76 12.88 -30.12
N SER A 993 -18.69 11.75 -29.43
CA SER A 993 -19.54 11.49 -28.25
C SER A 993 -18.90 12.06 -26.97
N ALA A 994 -19.72 12.56 -26.05
CA ALA A 994 -19.27 13.00 -24.72
C ALA A 994 -18.49 11.90 -23.95
N TYR A 995 -18.74 10.63 -24.26
CA TYR A 995 -17.95 9.52 -23.72
C TYR A 995 -16.53 9.50 -24.29
N ALA A 996 -16.35 9.69 -25.61
CA ALA A 996 -15.05 9.69 -26.27
C ALA A 996 -14.16 10.84 -25.78
N GLU A 997 -14.74 12.00 -25.47
CA GLU A 997 -14.01 13.15 -24.92
C GLU A 997 -13.57 12.94 -23.45
N VAL A 998 -14.41 12.30 -22.63
CA VAL A 998 -14.11 12.06 -21.20
C VAL A 998 -13.28 10.80 -20.97
N ALA A 999 -13.39 9.78 -21.82
CA ALA A 999 -12.72 8.49 -21.62
C ALA A 999 -11.19 8.61 -21.48
N PRO A 1000 -10.47 9.44 -22.26
CA PRO A 1000 -9.03 9.68 -22.08
C PRO A 1000 -8.68 10.31 -20.73
N LEU A 1001 -9.59 11.11 -20.17
CA LEU A 1001 -9.43 11.77 -18.87
C LEU A 1001 -9.66 10.80 -17.69
N LEU A 1002 -10.35 9.69 -17.94
CA LEU A 1002 -10.61 8.62 -16.98
C LEU A 1002 -9.49 7.56 -16.97
N VAL A 1003 -8.24 8.01 -16.85
CA VAL A 1003 -7.06 7.13 -16.76
C VAL A 1003 -6.37 7.30 -15.39
N GLY A 1004 -6.21 6.17 -14.68
CA GLY A 1004 -5.64 6.15 -13.34
C GLY A 1004 -6.65 6.46 -12.23
N PRO A 1005 -6.18 6.82 -11.01
CA PRO A 1005 -7.04 7.10 -9.86
C PRO A 1005 -7.80 8.43 -10.00
N THR A 1006 -9.13 8.34 -10.12
CA THR A 1006 -10.03 9.49 -10.32
C THR A 1006 -10.97 9.71 -9.13
N ALA A 1007 -11.26 10.96 -8.82
CA ALA A 1007 -12.30 11.42 -7.92
C ALA A 1007 -13.26 12.34 -8.68
N ALA A 1008 -14.47 12.50 -8.16
CA ALA A 1008 -15.44 13.44 -8.70
C ALA A 1008 -16.02 14.32 -7.59
N LEU A 1009 -16.13 15.62 -7.89
CA LEU A 1009 -16.93 16.55 -7.12
C LEU A 1009 -18.30 16.68 -7.79
N VAL A 1010 -19.36 16.32 -7.07
CA VAL A 1010 -20.72 16.22 -7.62
C VAL A 1010 -21.57 17.32 -7.02
N PHE A 1011 -22.26 18.08 -7.88
CA PHE A 1011 -23.22 19.10 -7.49
C PHE A 1011 -24.63 18.66 -7.91
N PRO A 1012 -25.64 18.82 -7.03
CA PRO A 1012 -27.03 18.47 -7.32
C PRO A 1012 -27.70 19.48 -8.28
N ALA A 1013 -27.15 20.69 -8.42
CA ALA A 1013 -27.64 21.73 -9.30
C ALA A 1013 -26.46 22.52 -9.90
N VAL A 1014 -26.67 23.13 -11.07
CA VAL A 1014 -25.68 24.01 -11.71
C VAL A 1014 -25.71 25.37 -11.02
N SER A 1015 -24.79 25.59 -10.08
CA SER A 1015 -24.65 26.87 -9.38
C SER A 1015 -23.23 27.43 -9.57
N PRO A 1016 -23.05 28.45 -10.45
CA PRO A 1016 -21.75 29.10 -10.68
C PRO A 1016 -21.08 29.58 -9.39
N ALA A 1017 -21.84 30.12 -8.44
CA ALA A 1017 -21.31 30.62 -7.17
C ALA A 1017 -20.69 29.50 -6.30
N HIS A 1018 -21.35 28.35 -6.20
CA HIS A 1018 -20.83 27.19 -5.48
C HIS A 1018 -19.68 26.52 -6.22
N LEU A 1019 -19.73 26.50 -7.56
CA LEU A 1019 -18.63 26.03 -8.40
C LEU A 1019 -17.38 26.90 -8.20
N ALA A 1020 -17.53 28.22 -8.21
CA ALA A 1020 -16.44 29.16 -7.96
C ALA A 1020 -15.82 28.94 -6.58
N ALA A 1021 -16.65 28.78 -5.54
CA ALA A 1021 -16.18 28.51 -4.18
C ALA A 1021 -15.40 27.19 -4.08
N ALA A 1022 -15.83 26.14 -4.80
CA ALA A 1022 -15.10 24.88 -4.86
C ALA A 1022 -13.77 25.01 -5.63
N LEU A 1023 -13.74 25.75 -6.74
CA LEU A 1023 -12.52 25.99 -7.52
C LEU A 1023 -11.48 26.78 -6.73
N LYS A 1024 -11.88 27.77 -5.91
CA LYS A 1024 -10.98 28.49 -5.00
C LYS A 1024 -10.20 27.56 -4.05
N VAL A 1025 -10.79 26.43 -3.70
CA VAL A 1025 -10.18 25.45 -2.78
C VAL A 1025 -9.42 24.37 -3.53
N LEU A 1026 -9.99 23.79 -4.58
CA LEU A 1026 -9.47 22.58 -5.23
C LEU A 1026 -8.51 22.88 -6.40
N ALA A 1027 -8.73 23.97 -7.13
CA ALA A 1027 -7.96 24.33 -8.31
C ALA A 1027 -7.90 25.87 -8.46
N PRO A 1028 -7.22 26.57 -7.55
CA PRO A 1028 -7.23 28.03 -7.50
C PRO A 1028 -6.65 28.64 -8.78
N GLY A 1029 -7.30 29.70 -9.26
CA GLY A 1029 -6.84 30.50 -10.40
C GLY A 1029 -5.78 31.55 -10.02
N PRO A 1030 -5.21 32.26 -11.01
CA PRO A 1030 -4.25 33.34 -10.78
C PRO A 1030 -4.82 34.45 -9.90
N ALA A 1031 -3.93 35.17 -9.20
CA ALA A 1031 -4.30 36.26 -8.30
C ALA A 1031 -5.09 37.35 -9.06
N GLY A 1032 -6.25 37.74 -8.53
CA GLY A 1032 -7.17 38.69 -9.17
C GLY A 1032 -8.35 38.06 -9.92
N SER A 1033 -8.37 36.73 -10.11
CA SER A 1033 -9.50 36.03 -10.71
C SER A 1033 -10.62 35.70 -9.71
N ALA A 1034 -11.85 35.46 -10.21
CA ALA A 1034 -12.98 35.02 -9.40
C ALA A 1034 -12.74 33.68 -8.66
N THR A 1035 -11.70 32.92 -9.05
CA THR A 1035 -11.28 31.64 -8.44
C THR A 1035 -9.97 31.73 -7.66
N ALA A 1036 -9.54 32.95 -7.28
CA ALA A 1036 -8.33 33.16 -6.49
C ALA A 1036 -8.35 32.40 -5.15
N PRO A 1037 -7.19 31.91 -4.67
CA PRO A 1037 -7.12 31.12 -3.45
C PRO A 1037 -7.59 31.92 -2.22
N PRO A 1038 -8.19 31.25 -1.21
CA PRO A 1038 -8.64 31.91 0.00
C PRO A 1038 -7.48 32.57 0.75
N THR A 1039 -7.68 33.75 1.35
CA THR A 1039 -6.58 34.46 2.04
C THR A 1039 -6.16 33.79 3.34
N ARG A 1040 -4.85 33.81 3.64
CA ARG A 1040 -4.27 33.17 4.85
C ARG A 1040 -4.81 33.73 6.17
N LYS A 1041 -5.18 35.02 6.20
CA LYS A 1041 -5.77 35.66 7.39
C LYS A 1041 -7.19 35.16 7.68
N LYS A 1042 -7.99 34.92 6.63
CA LYS A 1042 -9.41 34.53 6.77
C LYS A 1042 -9.58 33.02 6.90
N ASN A 1043 -8.75 32.22 6.21
CA ASN A 1043 -8.82 30.76 6.21
C ASN A 1043 -7.45 30.15 6.55
N PRO A 1044 -7.02 30.18 7.84
CA PRO A 1044 -5.73 29.61 8.23
C PRO A 1044 -5.66 28.08 8.05
N GLY A 1045 -6.80 27.38 8.14
CA GLY A 1045 -6.90 25.93 7.96
C GLY A 1045 -6.55 25.45 6.54
N TYR A 1046 -6.81 26.27 5.53
CA TYR A 1046 -6.44 26.00 4.14
C TYR A 1046 -4.91 25.92 3.95
N TYR A 1047 -4.15 26.74 4.67
CA TYR A 1047 -2.68 26.78 4.63
C TYR A 1047 -2.02 25.85 5.64
N GLU A 1048 -2.79 24.96 6.27
CA GLU A 1048 -2.24 23.88 7.10
C GLU A 1048 -1.44 22.91 6.21
N PRO A 1049 -0.25 22.43 6.65
CA PRO A 1049 0.56 21.50 5.85
C PRO A 1049 -0.19 20.25 5.38
N LEU A 1050 -1.11 19.73 6.21
CA LEU A 1050 -1.94 18.58 5.85
C LEU A 1050 -2.92 18.87 4.71
N CYS A 1051 -3.46 20.10 4.63
CA CYS A 1051 -4.37 20.48 3.55
C CYS A 1051 -3.60 20.77 2.27
N GLN A 1052 -2.52 21.56 2.34
CA GLN A 1052 -1.69 21.91 1.18
C GLN A 1052 -1.03 20.69 0.53
N ASN A 1053 -0.50 19.76 1.32
CA ASN A 1053 0.07 18.51 0.81
C ASN A 1053 -0.99 17.63 0.13
N GLY A 1054 -2.24 17.68 0.61
CA GLY A 1054 -3.36 16.99 -0.01
C GLY A 1054 -3.78 17.61 -1.34
N LEU A 1055 -3.88 18.95 -1.38
CA LEU A 1055 -4.25 19.71 -2.58
C LEU A 1055 -3.19 19.59 -3.70
N ALA A 1056 -1.90 19.59 -3.36
CA ALA A 1056 -0.82 19.37 -4.34
C ALA A 1056 -0.87 17.99 -5.03
N LYS A 1057 -1.64 17.04 -4.47
CA LYS A 1057 -1.85 15.69 -5.02
C LYS A 1057 -3.20 15.55 -5.74
N LEU A 1058 -4.00 16.60 -5.79
CA LEU A 1058 -5.25 16.68 -6.54
C LEU A 1058 -5.06 17.56 -7.77
N LEU A 1059 -5.46 17.05 -8.92
CA LEU A 1059 -5.41 17.77 -10.18
C LEU A 1059 -6.81 17.80 -10.79
N LEU A 1060 -7.35 18.98 -11.07
CA LEU A 1060 -8.59 19.12 -11.84
C LEU A 1060 -8.29 18.81 -13.31
N VAL A 1061 -9.04 17.88 -13.89
CA VAL A 1061 -8.82 17.41 -15.26
C VAL A 1061 -9.89 17.97 -16.22
N GLY A 1062 -11.10 18.19 -15.72
CA GLY A 1062 -12.21 18.74 -16.50
C GLY A 1062 -13.53 18.61 -15.75
N GLY A 1063 -14.64 18.82 -16.44
CA GLY A 1063 -15.98 18.69 -15.86
C GLY A 1063 -17.04 18.30 -16.88
N ARG A 1064 -18.19 17.85 -16.38
CA ARG A 1064 -19.39 17.60 -17.16
C ARG A 1064 -20.49 18.51 -16.62
N VAL A 1065 -21.06 19.34 -17.49
CA VAL A 1065 -22.14 20.28 -17.17
C VAL A 1065 -23.30 20.01 -18.13
N GLU A 1066 -24.46 19.66 -17.58
CA GLU A 1066 -25.71 19.37 -18.31
C GLU A 1066 -25.56 18.36 -19.46
N GLY A 1067 -24.65 17.40 -19.31
CA GLY A 1067 -24.40 16.39 -20.34
C GLY A 1067 -23.21 16.69 -21.24
N SER A 1068 -22.83 17.96 -21.38
CA SER A 1068 -21.67 18.42 -22.15
C SER A 1068 -20.38 18.38 -21.34
N VAL A 1069 -19.27 18.15 -22.02
CA VAL A 1069 -17.94 18.01 -21.43
C VAL A 1069 -17.21 19.35 -21.56
N PHE A 1070 -16.54 19.77 -20.50
CA PHE A 1070 -15.76 20.98 -20.44
C PHE A 1070 -14.35 20.67 -19.96
N ASP A 1071 -13.37 21.33 -20.55
CA ASP A 1071 -11.99 21.36 -20.07
C ASP A 1071 -11.87 22.25 -18.82
N VAL A 1072 -10.67 22.39 -18.28
CA VAL A 1072 -10.43 23.17 -17.06
C VAL A 1072 -10.79 24.64 -17.26
N ASP A 1073 -10.51 25.20 -18.43
CA ASP A 1073 -10.79 26.61 -18.71
C ASP A 1073 -12.28 26.87 -18.95
N GLY A 1074 -12.98 25.94 -19.61
CA GLY A 1074 -14.44 25.93 -19.70
C GLY A 1074 -15.11 25.83 -18.33
N VAL A 1075 -14.63 24.95 -17.44
CA VAL A 1075 -15.13 24.86 -16.06
C VAL A 1075 -14.89 26.16 -15.28
N ARG A 1076 -13.75 26.81 -15.48
CA ARG A 1076 -13.46 28.13 -14.88
C ARG A 1076 -14.37 29.22 -15.42
N TRP A 1077 -14.67 29.20 -16.72
CA TRP A 1077 -15.63 30.10 -17.34
C TRP A 1077 -17.02 29.94 -16.74
N VAL A 1078 -17.53 28.70 -16.60
CA VAL A 1078 -18.83 28.43 -15.96
C VAL A 1078 -18.85 28.93 -14.51
N GLY A 1079 -17.76 28.77 -13.77
CA GLY A 1079 -17.61 29.31 -12.41
C GLY A 1079 -17.49 30.84 -12.34
N GLY A 1080 -17.12 31.50 -13.45
CA GLY A 1080 -16.97 32.95 -13.55
C GLY A 1080 -18.26 33.70 -13.91
N ILE A 1081 -19.37 33.00 -14.17
CA ILE A 1081 -20.66 33.62 -14.48
C ILE A 1081 -21.24 34.26 -13.22
N GLU A 1082 -21.08 35.57 -13.09
CA GLU A 1082 -21.67 36.36 -12.00
C GLU A 1082 -23.20 36.46 -12.18
N GLY A 1083 -23.98 36.31 -11.10
CA GLY A 1083 -25.44 36.52 -11.14
C GLY A 1083 -26.28 35.42 -11.81
N GLY A 1084 -25.70 34.28 -12.21
CA GLY A 1084 -26.46 33.15 -12.76
C GLY A 1084 -27.25 33.51 -14.04
N MET A 1085 -28.56 33.27 -14.08
CA MET A 1085 -29.40 33.60 -15.24
C MET A 1085 -29.46 35.11 -15.54
N GLU A 1086 -29.38 35.97 -14.51
CA GLU A 1086 -29.40 37.42 -14.71
C GLU A 1086 -28.11 37.92 -15.37
N GLY A 1087 -26.96 37.34 -15.00
CA GLY A 1087 -25.68 37.62 -15.64
C GLY A 1087 -25.62 37.12 -17.08
N LEU A 1088 -26.15 35.93 -17.35
CA LEU A 1088 -26.29 35.43 -18.73
C LEU A 1088 -27.20 36.32 -19.56
N ARG A 1089 -28.32 36.79 -19.01
CA ARG A 1089 -29.20 37.76 -19.69
C ARG A 1089 -28.49 39.09 -19.93
N ALA A 1090 -27.73 39.61 -18.97
CA ALA A 1090 -26.96 40.84 -19.12
C ALA A 1090 -25.85 40.70 -20.18
N GLN A 1091 -25.13 39.58 -20.20
CA GLN A 1091 -24.13 39.30 -21.24
C GLN A 1091 -24.76 39.13 -22.63
N LEU A 1092 -25.92 38.47 -22.72
CA LEU A 1092 -26.63 38.28 -23.99
C LEU A 1092 -27.19 39.61 -24.52
N ILE A 1093 -27.72 40.47 -23.63
CA ILE A 1093 -28.10 41.85 -23.96
C ILE A 1093 -26.87 42.66 -24.40
N GLY A 1094 -25.74 42.52 -23.71
CA GLY A 1094 -24.48 43.19 -24.07
C GLY A 1094 -23.92 42.73 -25.42
N MET A 1095 -23.98 41.43 -25.74
CA MET A 1095 -23.58 40.89 -27.04
C MET A 1095 -24.53 41.29 -28.16
N LEU A 1096 -25.84 41.34 -27.90
CA LEU A 1096 -26.83 41.83 -28.88
C LEU A 1096 -26.66 43.33 -29.14
N GLN A 1097 -26.39 44.12 -28.09
CA GLN A 1097 -26.10 45.55 -28.21
C GLN A 1097 -24.77 45.81 -28.93
N SER A 1098 -23.72 45.03 -28.67
CA SER A 1098 -22.42 45.19 -29.34
C SER A 1098 -22.45 44.74 -30.81
N ALA A 1099 -23.20 43.68 -31.15
CA ALA A 1099 -23.44 43.28 -32.54
C ALA A 1099 -24.26 44.34 -33.29
N GLY A 1100 -25.27 44.94 -32.64
CA GLY A 1100 -26.04 46.06 -33.18
C GLY A 1100 -25.18 47.31 -33.42
N LEU A 1101 -24.32 47.66 -32.45
CA LEU A 1101 -23.36 48.76 -32.56
C LEU A 1101 -22.34 48.51 -33.69
N GLY A 1102 -21.83 47.28 -33.81
CA GLY A 1102 -20.93 46.90 -34.90
C GLY A 1102 -21.56 47.03 -36.29
N LEU A 1103 -22.85 46.67 -36.43
CA LEU A 1103 -23.59 46.84 -37.69
C LEU A 1103 -23.81 48.32 -38.01
N THR A 1104 -24.18 49.13 -37.02
CA THR A 1104 -24.33 50.59 -37.21
C THR A 1104 -23.01 51.26 -37.52
N SER A 1105 -21.90 50.87 -36.87
CA SER A 1105 -20.57 51.40 -37.16
C SER A 1105 -20.06 50.98 -38.54
N ALA A 1106 -20.37 49.76 -39.00
CA ALA A 1106 -20.04 49.32 -40.36
C ALA A 1106 -20.85 50.07 -41.42
N LEU A 1107 -22.13 50.35 -41.16
CA LEU A 1107 -22.98 51.16 -42.05
C LEU A 1107 -22.58 52.64 -42.03
N GLU A 1108 -22.21 53.18 -40.88
CA GLU A 1108 -21.75 54.57 -40.71
C GLU A 1108 -20.33 54.78 -41.26
N ALA A 1109 -19.49 53.75 -41.31
CA ALA A 1109 -18.13 53.83 -41.85
C ALA A 1109 -18.10 54.26 -43.32
N GLY A 1110 -19.04 53.77 -44.15
CA GLY A 1110 -19.18 54.20 -45.55
C GLY A 1110 -19.61 55.67 -45.67
N GLY A 1111 -20.49 56.15 -44.79
CA GLY A 1111 -20.91 57.56 -44.73
C GLY A 1111 -19.79 58.48 -44.25
N LYS A 1112 -19.05 58.07 -43.21
CA LYS A 1112 -17.90 58.79 -42.67
C LYS A 1112 -16.73 58.85 -43.65
N SER A 1113 -16.46 57.79 -44.42
CA SER A 1113 -15.39 57.82 -45.42
C SER A 1113 -15.72 58.75 -46.59
N VAL A 1114 -16.99 58.79 -47.03
CA VAL A 1114 -17.45 59.73 -48.06
C VAL A 1114 -17.44 61.17 -47.54
N TRP A 1115 -17.87 61.39 -46.31
CA TRP A 1115 -17.81 62.70 -45.67
C TRP A 1115 -16.37 63.20 -45.51
N LEU A 1116 -15.43 62.36 -45.06
CA LEU A 1116 -14.00 62.69 -45.00
C LEU A 1116 -13.38 62.98 -46.37
N ALA A 1117 -13.79 62.23 -47.41
CA ALA A 1117 -13.33 62.49 -48.78
C ALA A 1117 -13.90 63.80 -49.33
N LEU A 1118 -15.14 64.15 -49.01
CA LEU A 1118 -15.77 65.41 -49.39
C LEU A 1118 -15.19 66.60 -48.62
N GLU A 1119 -14.92 66.45 -47.32
CA GLU A 1119 -14.30 67.49 -46.50
C GLU A 1119 -12.84 67.70 -46.94
N GLY A 1120 -12.10 66.62 -47.25
CA GLY A 1120 -10.76 66.71 -47.85
C GLY A 1120 -10.78 67.44 -49.19
N ARG A 1121 -11.76 67.16 -50.06
CA ARG A 1121 -11.93 67.85 -51.34
C ARG A 1121 -12.37 69.31 -51.17
N LYS A 1122 -13.16 69.61 -50.14
CA LYS A 1122 -13.57 70.98 -49.80
C LYS A 1122 -12.38 71.79 -49.31
N VAL A 1123 -11.55 71.25 -48.41
CA VAL A 1123 -10.31 71.90 -47.96
C VAL A 1123 -9.37 72.14 -49.13
N GLN A 1124 -9.23 71.17 -50.04
CA GLN A 1124 -8.40 71.31 -51.23
C GLN A 1124 -8.93 72.38 -52.20
N LEU A 1125 -10.26 72.52 -52.34
CA LEU A 1125 -10.88 73.58 -53.15
C LEU A 1125 -10.82 74.96 -52.47
N GLU A 1126 -10.83 75.01 -51.13
CA GLU A 1126 -10.63 76.22 -50.34
C GLU A 1126 -9.17 76.71 -50.43
N GLU A 1127 -8.19 75.79 -50.45
CA GLU A 1127 -6.78 76.08 -50.73
C GLU A 1127 -6.57 76.56 -52.18
N GLU A 1128 -7.18 75.90 -53.18
CA GLU A 1128 -7.15 76.32 -54.60
C GLU A 1128 -7.87 77.67 -54.86
N GLN A 1129 -8.83 78.07 -54.02
CA GLN A 1129 -9.46 79.40 -54.07
C GLN A 1129 -8.64 80.48 -53.36
N GLY A 1130 -7.79 80.11 -52.41
CA GLY A 1130 -6.83 81.00 -51.74
C GLY A 1130 -5.75 81.48 -52.71
N ASP A 1131 -5.15 80.56 -53.48
CA ASP A 1131 -4.08 80.86 -54.43
C ASP A 1131 -4.53 81.74 -55.61
N LYS A 1132 -5.83 81.74 -55.97
CA LYS A 1132 -6.37 82.62 -57.02
C LYS A 1132 -6.63 84.06 -56.56
N LYS A 1133 -6.56 84.36 -55.26
CA LYS A 1133 -6.74 85.73 -54.74
C LYS A 1133 -5.44 86.50 -54.56
N GLU A 1134 -4.28 85.84 -54.52
CA GLU A 1134 -2.98 86.51 -54.42
C GLU A 1134 -2.37 86.93 -55.76
N GLU A 1135 -2.88 86.45 -56.91
CA GLU A 1135 -2.44 86.91 -58.24
C GLU A 1135 -3.27 88.06 -58.84
N SER A 1136 -4.25 88.61 -58.13
CA SER A 1136 -5.05 89.76 -58.62
C SER A 1136 -5.42 90.81 -57.56
N SER A 1137 -4.47 91.19 -56.69
CA SER A 1137 -4.58 92.39 -55.84
C SER A 1137 -3.27 93.15 -55.76
#